data_AF-A0A2J2HG72-F1
#
_entry.id   AF-A0A2J2HG72-F1
#
_cell.length_a   1.000
_cell.length_b   1.000
_cell.length_c   1.000
_cell.angle_alpha   90.00
_cell.angle_beta   90.00
_cell.angle_gamma   90.00
#
_symmetry.space_group_name_H-M   'P 1'
#
loop_
_entity.id
_entity.type
_entity.pdbx_description
1 polymer ?
#
loop_
_entity_poly.entity_id
_entity_poly.type
_entity_poly.pdbx_seq_one_letter_code
_entity_poly.pdbx_strand_id
1 'polypeptide(L)'
;MGVLRTIAKAIAYAFIALFAILLLLGFVGYLYYVSQMSRLKPQLIMSQPAGLAYNGPNTTALAGYYCIEGINSSGGYSIQLNAMLSNELWVQSTYKPSVFSNDVWSNTLLYLNNLHTINTPCAWLIIALRNGTAYFGYSLDGRHVVWYDSYPVNTTYIIASPSTDIVLVGTGNETLAQLGNGTTLVRLALYYWNGTDWTPAPVSTYTTSASGTIIYTGAVNHAYVYTSGECSGIVSWPNPLNNTQCPAPPSFTPQPRPQPILVANQPAGLAYNGPGTTALAGYYCIVGLNSSNGFSIQLNAELNNGLWIQDVYGTESNSSTSLTIFDTNVWKSEATYSELSHAKGTNYINASCAWLVMAIRDGNAYFGFSLNGKDIIWYDEYPVKDTVIEPGVGTELVLAGYGNGAQAQLGRGTLVYLALYYWNGAGWVPAPVRVLTLYGAENLTSTAETVNHAWVFTNGTCSGYAAWFGWNSTNPSVPALPTGLEPICPMPSLQIPSSLPSLYNNKFYVYITVVNDTVGVYWQVSSSNEGYGSNSNVYNAKLRIIGPVDILTASVNSTSLYECTISPSSVIVRNGSYYTFTVNCFYKSQSHPLSVTKLVTNAPAGIEYVGPPTTALAGYYCIEDINTSNGYSIQLSAMLSNGVLVQNSYGTFVEESVNGGPWVTYTALSDSVWSMGASPQLIHGNNPGNDIVNAPCAWLITALRNGVVYFGYSLDGRSINWYDSYPVNASYIVPTMLGYTNIALGSGNGEETQLSGDTLVYLSLYYWNGTGWAPAPVTLAGQYATGEAVNHAYIYTDGSCGGVVSWPNPVNNTQCPVPGFEP
;
A
#
# COMPACT_ATOMS: atom_id res chain seq x y z
N MET A 1 -73.84 70.31 -4.49
CA MET A 1 -72.73 69.92 -5.39
C MET A 1 -71.50 69.32 -4.68
N GLY A 2 -71.16 69.71 -3.43
CA GLY A 2 -69.98 69.17 -2.72
C GLY A 2 -70.04 67.67 -2.37
N VAL A 3 -71.22 67.16 -2.01
CA VAL A 3 -71.43 65.73 -1.69
C VAL A 3 -71.23 64.83 -2.92
N LEU A 4 -71.73 65.27 -4.10
CA LEU A 4 -71.59 64.53 -5.35
C LEU A 4 -70.12 64.39 -5.80
N ARG A 5 -69.31 65.45 -5.61
CA ARG A 5 -67.85 65.40 -5.89
C ARG A 5 -67.11 64.47 -4.93
N THR A 6 -67.57 64.36 -3.69
CA THR A 6 -66.94 63.50 -2.68
C THR A 6 -67.24 62.03 -2.97
N ILE A 7 -68.48 61.72 -3.35
CA ILE A 7 -68.89 60.37 -3.78
C ILE A 7 -68.15 59.97 -5.07
N ALA A 8 -68.06 60.86 -6.06
CA ALA A 8 -67.33 60.58 -7.30
C ALA A 8 -65.83 60.30 -7.07
N LYS A 9 -65.19 61.03 -6.14
CA LYS A 9 -63.80 60.76 -5.75
C LYS A 9 -63.65 59.44 -5.02
N ALA A 10 -64.57 59.10 -4.11
CA ALA A 10 -64.56 57.82 -3.40
C ALA A 10 -64.72 56.63 -4.36
N ILE A 11 -65.61 56.74 -5.35
CA ILE A 11 -65.78 55.72 -6.40
C ILE A 11 -64.52 55.62 -7.27
N ALA A 12 -63.90 56.74 -7.64
CA ALA A 12 -62.67 56.74 -8.41
C ALA A 12 -61.51 56.07 -7.65
N TYR A 13 -61.34 56.35 -6.36
CA TYR A 13 -60.33 55.68 -5.53
C TYR A 13 -60.61 54.20 -5.35
N ALA A 14 -61.87 53.79 -5.20
CA ALA A 14 -62.25 52.39 -5.13
C ALA A 14 -61.93 51.65 -6.44
N PHE A 15 -62.16 52.27 -7.60
CA PHE A 15 -61.80 51.70 -8.90
C PHE A 15 -60.28 51.56 -9.09
N ILE A 16 -59.51 52.58 -8.68
CA ILE A 16 -58.04 52.52 -8.75
C ILE A 16 -57.50 51.43 -7.81
N ALA A 17 -58.05 51.31 -6.60
CA ALA A 17 -57.66 50.26 -5.66
C ALA A 17 -57.99 48.86 -6.19
N LEU A 18 -59.17 48.67 -6.80
CA LEU A 18 -59.56 47.41 -7.44
C LEU A 18 -58.62 47.06 -8.60
N PHE A 19 -58.29 48.04 -9.44
CA PHE A 19 -57.40 47.86 -10.58
C PHE A 19 -55.97 47.51 -10.13
N ALA A 20 -55.47 48.15 -9.07
CA ALA A 20 -54.19 47.82 -8.47
C ALA A 20 -54.16 46.39 -7.88
N ILE A 21 -55.23 45.96 -7.21
CA ILE A 21 -55.37 44.59 -6.70
C ILE A 21 -55.39 43.57 -7.84
N LEU A 22 -56.11 43.85 -8.92
CA LEU A 22 -56.15 42.96 -10.10
C LEU A 22 -54.79 42.85 -10.79
N LEU A 23 -54.02 43.95 -10.88
CA LEU A 23 -52.63 43.92 -11.37
C LEU A 23 -51.72 43.11 -10.46
N LEU A 24 -51.88 43.23 -9.14
CA LEU A 24 -51.10 42.48 -8.16
C LEU A 24 -51.43 40.98 -8.22
N LEU A 25 -52.70 40.62 -8.36
CA LEU A 25 -53.14 39.24 -8.58
C LEU A 25 -52.66 38.69 -9.93
N GLY A 26 -52.66 39.52 -10.98
CA GLY A 26 -52.09 39.17 -12.28
C GLY A 26 -50.58 38.96 -12.23
N PHE A 27 -49.86 39.78 -11.46
CA PHE A 27 -48.41 39.64 -11.23
C PHE A 27 -48.08 38.41 -10.38
N VAL A 28 -48.84 38.14 -9.33
CA VAL A 28 -48.71 36.91 -8.52
C VAL A 28 -49.06 35.67 -9.36
N GLY A 29 -50.09 35.75 -10.21
CA GLY A 29 -50.44 34.70 -11.16
C GLY A 29 -49.36 34.49 -12.23
N TYR A 30 -48.73 35.56 -12.70
CA TYR A 30 -47.59 35.52 -13.62
C TYR A 30 -46.35 34.90 -12.94
N LEU A 31 -46.00 35.31 -11.72
CA LEU A 31 -44.93 34.70 -10.94
C LEU A 31 -45.20 33.22 -10.66
N TYR A 32 -46.45 32.86 -10.35
CA TYR A 32 -46.89 31.47 -10.19
C TYR A 32 -46.74 30.69 -11.51
N TYR A 33 -47.14 31.26 -12.65
CA TYR A 33 -46.99 30.65 -13.97
C TYR A 33 -45.52 30.49 -14.40
N VAL A 34 -44.68 31.50 -14.17
CA VAL A 34 -43.23 31.45 -14.45
C VAL A 34 -42.51 30.46 -13.54
N SER A 35 -42.96 30.29 -12.28
CA SER A 35 -42.46 29.26 -11.37
C SER A 35 -42.82 27.82 -11.77
N GLN A 36 -43.83 27.66 -12.64
CA GLN A 36 -44.24 26.37 -13.20
C GLN A 36 -43.47 26.03 -14.49
N MET A 37 -43.01 27.03 -15.26
CA MET A 37 -42.24 26.81 -16.49
C MET A 37 -40.80 26.34 -16.26
N SER A 38 -40.23 26.58 -15.08
CA SER A 38 -38.85 26.19 -14.72
C SER A 38 -38.74 24.77 -14.14
N ARG A 39 -39.84 24.01 -14.06
CA ARG A 39 -39.84 22.61 -13.57
C ARG A 39 -39.72 21.63 -14.73
N LEU A 40 -38.51 21.12 -14.97
CA LEU A 40 -38.25 20.02 -15.91
C LEU A 40 -39.12 18.80 -15.54
N LYS A 41 -40.04 18.43 -16.41
CA LYS A 41 -40.82 17.18 -16.29
C LYS A 41 -39.94 16.00 -16.72
N PRO A 42 -40.04 14.83 -16.08
CA PRO A 42 -39.38 13.62 -16.56
C PRO A 42 -39.83 13.31 -17.98
N GLN A 43 -38.87 13.01 -18.86
CA GLN A 43 -39.15 12.64 -20.24
C GLN A 43 -39.08 11.12 -20.37
N LEU A 44 -40.13 10.54 -20.96
CA LEU A 44 -40.15 9.13 -21.33
C LEU A 44 -39.31 8.94 -22.59
N ILE A 45 -38.23 8.16 -22.51
CA ILE A 45 -37.40 7.81 -23.65
C ILE A 45 -37.81 6.44 -24.19
N MET A 46 -38.08 6.39 -25.50
CA MET A 46 -38.42 5.18 -26.23
C MET A 46 -37.51 5.05 -27.45
N SER A 47 -36.90 3.89 -27.62
CA SER A 47 -36.10 3.51 -28.79
C SER A 47 -34.93 4.45 -29.10
N GLN A 48 -34.36 5.10 -28.08
CA GLN A 48 -33.18 5.94 -28.19
C GLN A 48 -32.28 5.75 -26.94
N PRO A 49 -30.98 6.11 -27.01
CA PRO A 49 -30.11 6.19 -25.84
C PRO A 49 -30.62 7.22 -24.82
N ALA A 50 -30.38 6.96 -23.53
CA ALA A 50 -30.81 7.81 -22.43
C ALA A 50 -29.60 8.33 -21.64
N GLY A 51 -29.24 9.63 -21.76
CA GLY A 51 -28.00 10.12 -21.16
C GLY A 51 -27.80 11.64 -21.12
N LEU A 52 -26.61 12.03 -20.64
CA LEU A 52 -26.13 13.40 -20.49
C LEU A 52 -24.84 13.62 -21.30
N ALA A 53 -24.87 14.53 -22.27
CA ALA A 53 -23.68 14.95 -23.04
C ALA A 53 -22.88 16.00 -22.28
N TYR A 54 -21.56 15.88 -22.24
CA TYR A 54 -20.64 16.83 -21.64
C TYR A 54 -20.40 18.05 -22.55
N ASN A 55 -20.73 19.24 -22.05
CA ASN A 55 -20.49 20.52 -22.72
C ASN A 55 -19.58 21.45 -21.89
N GLY A 56 -18.84 20.89 -20.94
CA GLY A 56 -17.93 21.65 -20.07
C GLY A 56 -16.58 21.98 -20.74
N PRO A 57 -15.68 22.67 -20.01
CA PRO A 57 -14.34 22.96 -20.50
C PRO A 57 -13.49 21.68 -20.65
N ASN A 58 -12.32 21.79 -21.27
CA ASN A 58 -11.36 20.68 -21.27
C ASN A 58 -11.00 20.30 -19.82
N THR A 59 -10.98 19.00 -19.53
CA THR A 59 -10.78 18.46 -18.18
C THR A 59 -9.78 17.31 -18.19
N THR A 60 -9.12 17.06 -17.06
CA THR A 60 -8.27 15.87 -16.90
C THR A 60 -9.04 14.69 -16.34
N ALA A 61 -10.26 14.87 -15.83
CA ALA A 61 -11.08 13.77 -15.34
C ALA A 61 -12.59 14.05 -15.45
N LEU A 62 -13.35 12.97 -15.63
CA LEU A 62 -14.80 12.94 -15.61
C LEU A 62 -15.29 11.90 -14.62
N ALA A 63 -16.37 12.24 -13.91
CA ALA A 63 -17.07 11.32 -13.02
C ALA A 63 -18.56 11.32 -13.36
N GLY A 64 -19.08 10.15 -13.72
CA GLY A 64 -20.48 9.93 -14.04
C GLY A 64 -21.16 9.14 -12.93
N TYR A 65 -22.12 9.74 -12.24
CA TYR A 65 -22.96 9.04 -11.26
C TYR A 65 -24.17 8.43 -11.95
N TYR A 66 -24.50 7.20 -11.56
CA TYR A 66 -25.78 6.58 -11.87
C TYR A 66 -26.44 6.04 -10.61
N CYS A 67 -27.77 6.03 -10.60
CA CYS A 67 -28.57 5.33 -9.59
C CYS A 67 -29.85 4.82 -10.24
N ILE A 68 -30.06 3.51 -10.15
CA ILE A 68 -31.12 2.79 -10.83
C ILE A 68 -32.02 2.15 -9.79
N GLU A 69 -33.31 2.50 -9.81
CA GLU A 69 -34.32 1.93 -8.92
C GLU A 69 -35.33 1.12 -9.75
N GLY A 70 -35.69 -0.07 -9.26
CA GLY A 70 -36.76 -0.89 -9.85
C GLY A 70 -36.48 -1.37 -11.29
N ILE A 71 -35.22 -1.69 -11.61
CA ILE A 71 -34.88 -2.21 -12.94
C ILE A 71 -35.28 -3.68 -13.09
N ASN A 72 -36.15 -3.93 -14.06
CA ASN A 72 -36.47 -5.26 -14.54
C ASN A 72 -36.28 -5.23 -16.05
N SER A 73 -35.20 -5.87 -16.54
CA SER A 73 -34.87 -5.86 -17.96
C SER A 73 -34.82 -7.26 -18.54
N SER A 74 -35.53 -7.48 -19.64
CA SER A 74 -35.51 -8.74 -20.40
C SER A 74 -34.39 -8.80 -21.46
N GLY A 75 -33.76 -7.66 -21.79
CA GLY A 75 -32.74 -7.55 -22.85
C GLY A 75 -31.32 -7.25 -22.36
N GLY A 76 -31.11 -7.15 -21.04
CA GLY A 76 -29.88 -6.61 -20.46
C GLY A 76 -29.72 -5.11 -20.69
N TYR A 77 -28.88 -4.45 -19.90
CA TYR A 77 -28.59 -3.02 -20.03
C TYR A 77 -27.12 -2.74 -19.71
N SER A 78 -26.63 -1.55 -20.07
CA SER A 78 -25.34 -1.04 -19.61
C SER A 78 -25.39 0.47 -19.35
N ILE A 79 -24.65 0.91 -18.33
CA ILE A 79 -24.32 2.32 -18.11
C ILE A 79 -22.91 2.55 -18.64
N GLN A 80 -22.72 3.56 -19.46
CA GLN A 80 -21.45 3.86 -20.12
C GLN A 80 -21.08 5.30 -19.81
N LEU A 81 -19.89 5.51 -19.23
CA LEU A 81 -19.21 6.80 -19.16
C LEU A 81 -18.21 6.85 -20.30
N ASN A 82 -18.40 7.78 -21.21
CA ASN A 82 -17.65 7.94 -22.43
C ASN A 82 -16.85 9.24 -22.39
N ALA A 83 -15.62 9.20 -22.91
CA ALA A 83 -14.78 10.38 -23.03
C ALA A 83 -14.06 10.42 -24.38
N MET A 84 -14.26 11.51 -25.11
CA MET A 84 -13.44 11.86 -26.27
C MET A 84 -12.18 12.58 -25.80
N LEU A 85 -11.03 12.09 -26.22
CA LEU A 85 -9.73 12.64 -25.88
C LEU A 85 -9.28 13.67 -26.92
N SER A 86 -8.32 14.53 -26.57
CA SER A 86 -7.86 15.60 -27.47
C SER A 86 -7.18 15.11 -28.75
N ASN A 87 -6.76 13.86 -28.79
CA ASN A 87 -6.16 13.20 -29.95
C ASN A 87 -7.17 12.30 -30.69
N GLU A 88 -8.47 12.55 -30.50
CA GLU A 88 -9.58 11.85 -31.14
C GLU A 88 -9.72 10.37 -30.75
N LEU A 89 -8.95 9.89 -29.78
CA LEU A 89 -9.21 8.61 -29.15
C LEU A 89 -10.51 8.67 -28.32
N TRP A 90 -11.28 7.60 -28.38
CA TRP A 90 -12.49 7.44 -27.59
C TRP A 90 -12.26 6.38 -26.52
N VAL A 91 -12.48 6.73 -25.26
CA VAL A 91 -12.37 5.81 -24.12
C VAL A 91 -13.71 5.66 -23.43
N GLN A 92 -14.00 4.44 -22.98
CA GLN A 92 -15.28 4.08 -22.37
C GLN A 92 -15.04 3.32 -21.07
N SER A 93 -15.74 3.71 -20.00
CA SER A 93 -15.91 2.96 -18.76
C SER A 93 -17.35 2.48 -18.67
N THR A 94 -17.55 1.18 -18.56
CA THR A 94 -18.88 0.57 -18.67
C THR A 94 -19.22 -0.26 -17.45
N TYR A 95 -20.44 -0.11 -16.98
CA TYR A 95 -21.09 -1.01 -16.05
C TYR A 95 -22.17 -1.83 -16.77
N LYS A 96 -22.05 -3.15 -16.71
CA LYS A 96 -23.08 -4.13 -17.04
C LYS A 96 -23.48 -4.83 -15.75
N PRO A 97 -24.70 -5.39 -15.63
CA PRO A 97 -25.05 -6.23 -14.49
C PRO A 97 -23.94 -7.25 -14.24
N SER A 98 -23.32 -7.20 -13.06
CA SER A 98 -22.21 -8.05 -12.63
C SER A 98 -20.86 -7.90 -13.36
N VAL A 99 -20.61 -6.87 -14.18
CA VAL A 99 -19.28 -6.68 -14.82
C VAL A 99 -18.98 -5.20 -15.02
N PHE A 100 -17.80 -4.74 -14.57
CA PHE A 100 -17.21 -3.50 -15.11
C PHE A 100 -16.29 -3.83 -16.30
N SER A 101 -16.32 -3.01 -17.34
CA SER A 101 -15.44 -3.15 -18.50
C SER A 101 -14.95 -1.80 -18.99
N ASN A 102 -13.87 -1.79 -19.77
CA ASN A 102 -13.35 -0.58 -20.38
C ASN A 102 -12.77 -0.85 -21.76
N ASP A 103 -13.01 0.11 -22.64
CA ASP A 103 -12.69 0.00 -24.06
C ASP A 103 -11.94 1.27 -24.53
N VAL A 104 -10.97 1.10 -25.44
CA VAL A 104 -10.26 2.22 -26.10
C VAL A 104 -10.34 2.06 -27.62
N TRP A 105 -10.66 3.13 -28.33
CA TRP A 105 -10.96 3.09 -29.78
C TRP A 105 -10.28 4.23 -30.56
N SER A 106 -9.87 3.94 -31.80
CA SER A 106 -9.36 4.91 -32.78
C SER A 106 -9.96 4.73 -34.19
N ASN A 107 -11.22 4.28 -34.29
CA ASN A 107 -11.96 3.69 -35.44
C ASN A 107 -12.01 2.15 -35.47
N THR A 108 -11.21 1.47 -34.64
CA THR A 108 -11.27 0.03 -34.37
C THR A 108 -10.99 -0.17 -32.88
N LEU A 109 -11.51 -1.25 -32.28
CA LEU A 109 -11.25 -1.57 -30.88
C LEU A 109 -9.75 -1.85 -30.69
N LEU A 110 -9.08 -1.03 -29.89
CA LEU A 110 -7.65 -1.16 -29.61
C LEU A 110 -7.41 -1.98 -28.33
N TYR A 111 -8.34 -1.91 -27.38
CA TYR A 111 -8.18 -2.52 -26.06
C TYR A 111 -9.55 -2.81 -25.44
N LEU A 112 -9.70 -4.00 -24.84
CA LEU A 112 -10.88 -4.44 -24.09
C LEU A 112 -10.42 -5.19 -22.84
N ASN A 113 -10.93 -4.80 -21.68
CA ASN A 113 -10.74 -5.52 -20.43
C ASN A 113 -12.07 -5.70 -19.69
N ASN A 114 -12.30 -6.89 -19.14
CA ASN A 114 -13.52 -7.26 -18.43
C ASN A 114 -13.13 -7.72 -17.02
N LEU A 115 -13.34 -6.89 -16.00
CA LEU A 115 -12.95 -7.22 -14.63
C LEU A 115 -13.98 -6.72 -13.61
N HIS A 116 -14.18 -7.55 -12.59
CA HIS A 116 -14.99 -7.34 -11.38
C HIS A 116 -16.51 -7.53 -11.49
N THR A 117 -17.00 -8.43 -10.62
CA THR A 117 -18.42 -8.71 -10.37
C THR A 117 -18.91 -7.94 -9.15
N ILE A 118 -19.55 -6.79 -9.37
CA ILE A 118 -20.22 -6.03 -8.31
C ILE A 118 -21.62 -5.68 -8.81
N ASN A 119 -22.64 -5.99 -8.01
CA ASN A 119 -24.03 -5.61 -8.32
C ASN A 119 -24.40 -4.43 -7.41
N THR A 120 -24.35 -3.22 -7.93
CA THR A 120 -24.73 -2.01 -7.19
C THR A 120 -25.78 -1.21 -7.96
N PRO A 121 -26.88 -0.79 -7.31
CA PRO A 121 -27.88 0.04 -7.96
C PRO A 121 -27.38 1.46 -8.21
N CYS A 122 -26.42 1.94 -7.42
CA CYS A 122 -25.91 3.31 -7.51
C CYS A 122 -24.38 3.34 -7.35
N ALA A 123 -23.69 4.04 -8.23
CA ALA A 123 -22.23 4.18 -8.19
C ALA A 123 -21.76 5.34 -9.08
N TRP A 124 -20.47 5.64 -8.96
CA TRP A 124 -19.74 6.52 -9.84
C TRP A 124 -18.87 5.68 -10.78
N LEU A 125 -18.87 6.05 -12.06
CA LEU A 125 -17.83 5.70 -13.02
C LEU A 125 -16.86 6.87 -13.12
N ILE A 126 -15.57 6.60 -13.24
CA ILE A 126 -14.52 7.62 -13.28
C ILE A 126 -13.56 7.33 -14.43
N ILE A 127 -13.26 8.36 -15.22
CA ILE A 127 -12.17 8.37 -16.20
C ILE A 127 -11.24 9.53 -15.85
N ALA A 128 -9.94 9.26 -15.69
CA ALA A 128 -8.94 10.29 -15.45
C ALA A 128 -7.71 10.13 -16.35
N LEU A 129 -7.14 11.24 -16.78
CA LEU A 129 -5.91 11.30 -17.54
C LEU A 129 -4.77 11.79 -16.64
N ARG A 130 -3.65 11.07 -16.67
CA ARG A 130 -2.42 11.47 -16.01
C ARG A 130 -1.22 11.02 -16.82
N ASN A 131 -0.32 11.95 -17.15
CA ASN A 131 0.94 11.70 -17.84
C ASN A 131 0.80 10.90 -19.16
N GLY A 132 -0.24 11.14 -19.95
CA GLY A 132 -0.44 10.40 -21.21
C GLY A 132 -1.17 9.06 -21.06
N THR A 133 -1.63 8.70 -19.86
CA THR A 133 -2.35 7.45 -19.58
C THR A 133 -3.78 7.76 -19.13
N ALA A 134 -4.75 7.02 -19.68
CA ALA A 134 -6.13 7.03 -19.22
C ALA A 134 -6.32 5.96 -18.15
N TYR A 135 -7.00 6.31 -17.07
CA TYR A 135 -7.29 5.43 -15.94
C TYR A 135 -8.79 5.31 -15.75
N PHE A 136 -9.24 4.10 -15.46
CA PHE A 136 -10.64 3.74 -15.31
C PHE A 136 -10.89 3.32 -13.86
N GLY A 137 -11.95 3.86 -13.25
CA GLY A 137 -12.28 3.58 -11.86
C GLY A 137 -13.76 3.65 -11.58
N TYR A 138 -14.16 3.16 -10.41
CA TYR A 138 -15.50 3.33 -9.88
C TYR A 138 -15.46 3.77 -8.40
N SER A 139 -16.58 4.32 -7.90
CA SER A 139 -16.76 4.61 -6.47
C SER A 139 -18.17 4.24 -6.04
N LEU A 140 -18.29 3.51 -4.94
CA LEU A 140 -19.60 3.13 -4.38
C LEU A 140 -20.11 4.15 -3.37
N ASP A 141 -19.21 4.86 -2.70
CA ASP A 141 -19.52 5.78 -1.59
C ASP A 141 -19.30 7.26 -1.95
N GLY A 142 -18.75 7.57 -3.13
CA GLY A 142 -18.36 8.93 -3.53
C GLY A 142 -17.20 9.52 -2.72
N ARG A 143 -16.55 8.72 -1.86
CA ARG A 143 -15.43 9.12 -1.00
C ARG A 143 -14.13 8.46 -1.41
N HIS A 144 -14.21 7.24 -1.89
CA HIS A 144 -13.05 6.45 -2.31
C HIS A 144 -13.22 5.98 -3.75
N VAL A 145 -12.17 6.13 -4.55
CA VAL A 145 -12.12 5.60 -5.92
C VAL A 145 -11.34 4.29 -5.95
N VAL A 146 -11.93 3.27 -6.54
CA VAL A 146 -11.26 2.03 -6.92
C VAL A 146 -10.92 2.15 -8.39
N TRP A 147 -9.65 2.44 -8.69
CA TRP A 147 -9.11 2.30 -10.05
C TRP A 147 -9.07 0.82 -10.39
N TYR A 148 -9.47 0.40 -11.58
CA TYR A 148 -9.40 -1.02 -11.95
C TYR A 148 -8.61 -1.26 -13.24
N ASP A 149 -8.35 -0.21 -14.02
CA ASP A 149 -7.56 -0.35 -15.25
C ASP A 149 -6.90 0.95 -15.71
N SER A 150 -5.95 0.84 -16.64
CA SER A 150 -5.31 1.97 -17.31
C SER A 150 -4.80 1.64 -18.71
N TYR A 151 -4.76 2.63 -19.61
CA TYR A 151 -4.27 2.47 -20.98
C TYR A 151 -3.46 3.69 -21.45
N PRO A 152 -2.28 3.52 -22.08
CA PRO A 152 -1.53 4.63 -22.67
C PRO A 152 -2.30 5.25 -23.84
N VAL A 153 -2.62 6.53 -23.73
CA VAL A 153 -3.42 7.28 -24.73
C VAL A 153 -2.66 8.45 -25.34
N ASN A 154 -1.46 8.80 -24.84
CA ASN A 154 -0.60 9.87 -25.35
C ASN A 154 -1.30 11.24 -25.47
N THR A 155 -2.19 11.55 -24.54
CA THR A 155 -2.87 12.85 -24.42
C THR A 155 -3.08 13.23 -22.96
N THR A 156 -3.37 14.51 -22.70
CA THR A 156 -3.45 15.10 -21.36
C THR A 156 -4.83 15.62 -20.98
N TYR A 157 -5.78 15.76 -21.90
CA TYR A 157 -7.12 16.28 -21.58
C TYR A 157 -8.25 15.60 -22.39
N ILE A 158 -9.42 15.56 -21.76
CA ILE A 158 -10.71 15.16 -22.29
C ILE A 158 -11.40 16.42 -22.84
N ILE A 159 -12.07 16.29 -23.98
CA ILE A 159 -12.75 17.39 -24.67
C ILE A 159 -14.27 17.24 -24.63
N ALA A 160 -14.99 18.36 -24.72
CA ALA A 160 -16.42 18.36 -24.98
C ALA A 160 -16.71 17.86 -26.40
N SER A 161 -17.58 16.85 -26.50
CA SER A 161 -17.94 16.19 -27.75
C SER A 161 -19.28 15.47 -27.55
N PRO A 162 -20.09 15.26 -28.61
CA PRO A 162 -21.24 14.36 -28.57
C PRO A 162 -20.91 12.91 -28.19
N SER A 163 -19.62 12.55 -28.07
CA SER A 163 -19.15 11.24 -27.62
C SER A 163 -18.53 11.28 -26.21
N THR A 164 -18.59 12.43 -25.53
CA THR A 164 -18.19 12.58 -24.12
C THR A 164 -19.46 12.68 -23.30
N ASP A 165 -19.87 11.60 -22.63
CA ASP A 165 -21.17 11.53 -21.98
C ASP A 165 -21.28 10.44 -20.89
N ILE A 166 -22.40 10.44 -20.17
CA ILE A 166 -22.88 9.27 -19.44
C ILE A 166 -24.23 8.84 -19.98
N VAL A 167 -24.36 7.56 -20.34
CA VAL A 167 -25.54 7.05 -21.05
C VAL A 167 -25.96 5.66 -20.54
N LEU A 168 -27.27 5.42 -20.50
CA LEU A 168 -27.89 4.11 -20.37
C LEU A 168 -28.29 3.59 -21.77
N VAL A 169 -27.81 2.40 -22.12
CA VAL A 169 -28.06 1.71 -23.39
C VAL A 169 -28.24 0.20 -23.19
N GLY A 170 -28.47 -0.55 -24.27
CA GLY A 170 -28.38 -2.01 -24.29
C GLY A 170 -26.97 -2.54 -23.99
N THR A 171 -26.77 -3.85 -24.02
CA THR A 171 -25.47 -4.49 -23.70
C THR A 171 -24.45 -4.45 -24.85
N GLY A 172 -24.79 -3.81 -25.97
CA GLY A 172 -24.00 -3.70 -27.21
C GLY A 172 -24.62 -4.49 -28.39
N ASN A 173 -24.06 -4.38 -29.60
CA ASN A 173 -24.48 -5.11 -30.82
C ASN A 173 -25.95 -4.93 -31.25
N GLU A 174 -26.42 -3.68 -31.27
CA GLU A 174 -27.78 -3.25 -31.65
C GLU A 174 -28.88 -3.77 -30.72
N THR A 175 -28.52 -4.25 -29.53
CA THR A 175 -29.49 -4.76 -28.56
C THR A 175 -30.32 -3.64 -27.92
N LEU A 176 -31.63 -3.86 -27.83
CA LEU A 176 -32.57 -2.98 -27.15
C LEU A 176 -32.74 -3.43 -25.69
N ALA A 177 -32.39 -2.57 -24.73
CA ALA A 177 -32.75 -2.76 -23.33
C ALA A 177 -34.26 -2.50 -23.15
N GLN A 178 -35.04 -3.57 -23.03
CA GLN A 178 -36.44 -3.49 -22.62
C GLN A 178 -36.51 -3.35 -21.11
N LEU A 179 -36.81 -2.16 -20.60
CA LEU A 179 -37.07 -1.93 -19.18
C LEU A 179 -38.59 -2.16 -18.92
N GLY A 180 -38.94 -2.71 -17.76
CA GLY A 180 -40.30 -3.14 -17.39
C GLY A 180 -41.36 -2.02 -17.41
N ASN A 181 -42.58 -2.31 -16.91
CA ASN A 181 -43.81 -1.49 -17.02
C ASN A 181 -43.77 -0.08 -16.35
N GLY A 182 -42.81 0.78 -16.69
CA GLY A 182 -42.80 2.21 -16.35
C GLY A 182 -42.41 2.55 -14.92
N THR A 183 -41.81 1.62 -14.16
CA THR A 183 -41.36 1.86 -12.78
C THR A 183 -39.86 2.06 -12.63
N THR A 184 -39.07 1.87 -13.70
CA THR A 184 -37.61 2.00 -13.64
C THR A 184 -37.23 3.49 -13.64
N LEU A 185 -36.64 3.93 -12.53
CA LEU A 185 -36.16 5.30 -12.37
C LEU A 185 -34.64 5.31 -12.51
N VAL A 186 -34.12 6.19 -13.37
CA VAL A 186 -32.68 6.33 -13.61
C VAL A 186 -32.28 7.76 -13.32
N ARG A 187 -31.37 7.91 -12.36
CA ARG A 187 -30.76 9.19 -12.01
C ARG A 187 -29.35 9.22 -12.57
N LEU A 188 -29.03 10.22 -13.37
CA LEU A 188 -27.69 10.43 -13.91
C LEU A 188 -27.18 11.81 -13.47
N ALA A 189 -25.89 11.88 -13.14
CA ALA A 189 -25.19 13.14 -12.96
C ALA A 189 -23.78 13.05 -13.54
N LEU A 190 -23.25 14.18 -14.02
CA LEU A 190 -21.91 14.24 -14.59
C LEU A 190 -21.14 15.39 -13.94
N TYR A 191 -19.89 15.11 -13.58
CA TYR A 191 -18.98 16.04 -12.94
C TYR A 191 -17.65 16.03 -13.68
N TYR A 192 -16.97 17.18 -13.70
CA TYR A 192 -15.62 17.31 -14.24
C TYR A 192 -14.66 17.83 -13.18
N TRP A 193 -13.39 17.48 -13.33
CA TRP A 193 -12.33 18.00 -12.48
C TRP A 193 -11.82 19.34 -12.99
N ASN A 194 -11.99 20.40 -12.20
CA ASN A 194 -11.55 21.74 -12.60
C ASN A 194 -10.07 22.02 -12.27
N GLY A 195 -9.37 21.05 -11.66
CA GLY A 195 -7.99 21.18 -11.17
C GLY A 195 -7.89 21.09 -9.64
N THR A 196 -8.91 21.52 -8.90
CA THR A 196 -8.94 21.48 -7.42
C THR A 196 -10.09 20.65 -6.87
N ASP A 197 -11.26 20.68 -7.52
CA ASP A 197 -12.48 20.07 -7.03
C ASP A 197 -13.34 19.49 -8.17
N TRP A 198 -14.22 18.55 -7.82
CA TRP A 198 -15.26 18.07 -8.71
C TRP A 198 -16.38 19.10 -8.83
N THR A 199 -16.58 19.59 -10.05
CA THR A 199 -17.61 20.59 -10.36
C THR A 199 -18.72 19.95 -11.20
N PRO A 200 -20.01 20.24 -10.93
CA PRO A 200 -21.10 19.82 -11.81
C PRO A 200 -20.83 20.21 -13.27
N ALA A 201 -20.96 19.26 -14.18
CA ALA A 201 -20.70 19.50 -15.59
C ALA A 201 -21.86 20.27 -16.25
N PRO A 202 -21.57 21.27 -17.10
CA PRO A 202 -22.53 21.75 -18.09
C PRO A 202 -22.92 20.59 -19.01
N VAL A 203 -24.21 20.25 -19.08
CA VAL A 203 -24.70 19.09 -19.84
C VAL A 203 -25.88 19.42 -20.74
N SER A 204 -26.03 18.66 -21.82
CA SER A 204 -27.26 18.62 -22.63
C SER A 204 -27.87 17.23 -22.59
N THR A 205 -29.21 17.15 -22.60
CA THR A 205 -29.93 15.88 -22.66
C THR A 205 -30.01 15.36 -24.10
N TYR A 206 -29.73 14.08 -24.31
CA TYR A 206 -29.98 13.45 -25.61
C TYR A 206 -31.48 13.21 -25.79
N THR A 207 -32.15 14.00 -26.64
CA THR A 207 -33.55 13.74 -27.03
C THR A 207 -33.72 13.59 -28.54
N THR A 208 -32.73 14.01 -29.34
CA THR A 208 -32.70 13.86 -30.81
C THR A 208 -31.26 14.06 -31.31
N SER A 209 -30.72 13.15 -32.13
CA SER A 209 -29.42 13.34 -32.80
C SER A 209 -29.53 14.38 -33.92
N ALA A 210 -28.96 15.57 -33.74
CA ALA A 210 -28.91 16.59 -34.80
C ALA A 210 -27.77 16.39 -35.82
N SER A 211 -26.93 15.35 -35.69
CA SER A 211 -25.76 15.16 -36.57
C SER A 211 -25.51 13.74 -37.08
N GLY A 212 -26.39 12.76 -36.82
CA GLY A 212 -26.39 11.49 -37.56
C GLY A 212 -25.11 10.64 -37.50
N THR A 213 -24.25 10.81 -36.50
CA THR A 213 -23.15 9.86 -36.25
C THR A 213 -22.94 9.75 -34.75
N ILE A 214 -23.66 8.82 -34.15
CA ILE A 214 -23.49 8.43 -32.75
C ILE A 214 -23.08 6.96 -32.77
N ILE A 215 -21.91 6.64 -32.20
CA ILE A 215 -21.30 5.29 -32.16
C ILE A 215 -21.93 4.45 -31.03
N TYR A 216 -23.27 4.39 -30.96
CA TYR A 216 -23.96 3.54 -29.98
C TYR A 216 -24.72 2.45 -30.70
N THR A 217 -24.33 1.20 -30.46
CA THR A 217 -25.02 0.01 -30.96
C THR A 217 -26.11 -0.43 -29.97
N GLY A 218 -26.93 0.47 -29.43
CA GLY A 218 -27.97 0.10 -28.47
C GLY A 218 -28.94 1.22 -28.11
N ALA A 219 -30.14 0.85 -27.66
CA ALA A 219 -31.20 1.77 -27.25
C ALA A 219 -31.92 1.28 -25.98
N VAL A 220 -32.69 2.16 -25.33
CA VAL A 220 -33.58 1.79 -24.21
C VAL A 220 -35.04 2.01 -24.60
N ASN A 221 -35.94 1.21 -24.02
CA ASN A 221 -37.37 1.46 -24.07
C ASN A 221 -37.94 1.55 -22.64
N HIS A 222 -38.86 2.51 -22.44
CA HIS A 222 -39.53 2.79 -21.16
C HIS A 222 -38.62 3.28 -20.01
N ALA A 223 -37.64 4.14 -20.31
CA ALA A 223 -36.80 4.78 -19.30
C ALA A 223 -37.32 6.19 -18.95
N TYR A 224 -37.38 6.51 -17.66
CA TYR A 224 -37.51 7.90 -17.18
C TYR A 224 -36.14 8.41 -16.74
N VAL A 225 -35.65 9.46 -17.40
CA VAL A 225 -34.36 10.08 -17.07
C VAL A 225 -34.58 11.40 -16.34
N TYR A 226 -33.88 11.54 -15.21
CA TYR A 226 -33.78 12.80 -14.49
C TYR A 226 -32.43 13.46 -14.73
N THR A 227 -32.46 14.71 -15.18
CA THR A 227 -31.27 15.47 -15.54
C THR A 227 -31.24 16.76 -14.73
N SER A 228 -30.07 17.12 -14.23
CA SER A 228 -29.87 18.33 -13.44
C SER A 228 -28.57 18.98 -13.89
N GLY A 229 -28.67 19.94 -14.80
CA GLY A 229 -27.54 20.81 -15.20
C GLY A 229 -27.24 21.93 -14.19
N GLU A 230 -28.12 22.18 -13.21
CA GLU A 230 -27.97 23.29 -12.24
C GLU A 230 -28.38 22.95 -10.78
N CYS A 231 -28.82 21.73 -10.48
CA CYS A 231 -29.27 21.30 -9.14
C CYS A 231 -30.27 22.27 -8.46
N SER A 232 -31.51 22.32 -8.96
CA SER A 232 -32.67 22.63 -8.12
C SER A 232 -33.90 21.78 -8.49
N GLY A 233 -34.28 20.87 -7.58
CA GLY A 233 -35.62 20.28 -7.39
C GLY A 233 -36.20 19.35 -8.47
N ILE A 234 -36.55 18.11 -8.10
CA ILE A 234 -37.38 17.21 -8.91
C ILE A 234 -38.53 16.64 -8.06
N VAL A 235 -39.74 16.69 -8.63
CA VAL A 235 -41.01 16.20 -8.06
C VAL A 235 -41.32 14.81 -8.62
N SER A 236 -41.65 13.83 -7.78
CA SER A 236 -42.17 12.52 -8.19
C SER A 236 -43.71 12.45 -8.20
N TRP A 237 -44.27 11.70 -9.15
CA TRP A 237 -45.68 11.27 -9.23
C TRP A 237 -45.78 9.78 -8.88
N PRO A 238 -46.88 9.24 -8.29
CA PRO A 238 -48.11 9.91 -7.85
C PRO A 238 -48.03 10.53 -6.46
N ASN A 239 -46.97 10.27 -5.69
CA ASN A 239 -46.73 10.93 -4.40
C ASN A 239 -45.28 11.45 -4.32
N PRO A 240 -45.07 12.71 -3.90
CA PRO A 240 -43.76 13.31 -3.76
C PRO A 240 -43.02 12.72 -2.55
N LEU A 241 -41.88 12.07 -2.78
CA LEU A 241 -40.88 11.85 -1.74
C LEU A 241 -39.91 13.04 -1.75
N ASN A 242 -39.80 13.75 -0.63
CA ASN A 242 -38.80 14.78 -0.40
C ASN A 242 -37.41 14.14 -0.36
N ASN A 243 -36.76 13.94 -1.52
CA ASN A 243 -35.34 13.64 -1.58
C ASN A 243 -34.65 14.66 -2.48
N THR A 244 -34.32 15.81 -1.87
CA THR A 244 -33.91 17.07 -2.50
C THR A 244 -32.40 17.31 -2.52
N GLN A 245 -31.57 16.27 -2.59
CA GLN A 245 -30.12 16.47 -2.63
C GLN A 245 -29.52 15.79 -3.86
N CYS A 246 -28.82 16.58 -4.67
CA CYS A 246 -27.90 16.05 -5.67
C CYS A 246 -26.91 15.11 -4.98
N PRO A 247 -26.45 14.03 -5.65
CA PRO A 247 -25.35 13.27 -5.10
C PRO A 247 -24.21 14.26 -4.88
N ALA A 248 -23.69 14.32 -3.64
CA ALA A 248 -22.57 15.18 -3.34
C ALA A 248 -21.45 14.89 -4.35
N PRO A 249 -20.75 15.92 -4.86
CA PRO A 249 -19.61 15.68 -5.72
C PRO A 249 -18.67 14.69 -5.04
N PRO A 250 -17.96 13.85 -5.82
CA PRO A 250 -16.99 12.96 -5.23
C PRO A 250 -15.99 13.76 -4.38
N SER A 251 -15.60 13.22 -3.24
CA SER A 251 -14.67 13.90 -2.31
C SER A 251 -13.22 13.43 -2.49
N PHE A 252 -12.96 12.48 -3.38
CA PHE A 252 -11.61 12.05 -3.74
C PHE A 252 -11.01 12.94 -4.83
N THR A 253 -9.69 13.12 -4.79
CA THR A 253 -8.95 13.64 -5.93
C THR A 253 -8.81 12.55 -7.01
N PRO A 254 -8.97 12.85 -8.32
CA PRO A 254 -8.70 11.92 -9.42
C PRO A 254 -7.20 11.71 -9.60
N GLN A 255 -6.55 11.13 -8.61
CA GLN A 255 -5.16 10.72 -8.62
C GLN A 255 -5.15 9.19 -8.69
N PRO A 256 -5.03 8.61 -9.89
CA PRO A 256 -4.84 7.18 -10.04
C PRO A 256 -3.59 6.74 -9.29
N ARG A 257 -3.79 5.82 -8.34
CA ARG A 257 -2.72 4.95 -7.87
C ARG A 257 -2.72 3.73 -8.78
N PRO A 258 -1.57 3.29 -9.30
CA PRO A 258 -1.48 2.10 -10.13
C PRO A 258 -1.92 0.87 -9.32
N GLN A 259 -2.77 0.04 -9.93
CA GLN A 259 -3.26 -1.20 -9.33
C GLN A 259 -2.19 -2.31 -9.42
N PRO A 260 -2.00 -3.12 -8.37
CA PRO A 260 -1.18 -4.34 -8.43
C PRO A 260 -1.78 -5.41 -9.35
N ILE A 261 -0.94 -6.01 -10.19
CA ILE A 261 -1.25 -7.16 -11.06
C ILE A 261 -0.66 -8.42 -10.42
N LEU A 262 -1.46 -9.45 -10.23
CA LEU A 262 -0.96 -10.76 -9.79
C LEU A 262 -0.27 -11.47 -10.95
N VAL A 263 1.01 -11.80 -10.75
CA VAL A 263 1.86 -12.59 -11.64
C VAL A 263 2.17 -13.90 -10.91
N ALA A 264 1.87 -15.04 -11.53
CA ALA A 264 2.13 -16.36 -10.97
C ALA A 264 2.79 -17.27 -12.01
N ASN A 265 3.84 -17.98 -11.61
CA ASN A 265 4.63 -18.87 -12.49
C ASN A 265 5.22 -18.16 -13.73
N GLN A 266 5.61 -16.90 -13.58
CA GLN A 266 6.28 -16.08 -14.59
C GLN A 266 7.36 -15.23 -13.89
N PRO A 267 8.37 -14.69 -14.61
CA PRO A 267 9.25 -13.67 -14.03
C PRO A 267 8.44 -12.44 -13.60
N ALA A 268 8.81 -11.80 -12.49
CA ALA A 268 8.14 -10.61 -11.99
C ALA A 268 9.07 -9.40 -12.08
N GLY A 269 8.75 -8.43 -12.95
CA GLY A 269 9.61 -7.26 -13.11
C GLY A 269 9.22 -6.28 -14.22
N LEU A 270 10.23 -5.59 -14.74
CA LEU A 270 10.10 -4.42 -15.60
C LEU A 270 10.69 -4.74 -16.96
N ALA A 271 9.91 -4.60 -18.04
CA ALA A 271 10.47 -4.62 -19.39
C ALA A 271 10.80 -3.20 -19.85
N TYR A 272 12.01 -3.01 -20.38
CA TYR A 272 12.48 -1.75 -20.95
C TYR A 272 11.75 -1.43 -22.25
N ASN A 273 11.15 -0.23 -22.31
CA ASN A 273 10.39 0.26 -23.45
C ASN A 273 10.89 1.65 -23.92
N GLY A 274 12.14 1.98 -23.61
CA GLY A 274 12.77 3.25 -23.99
C GLY A 274 13.48 3.19 -25.36
N PRO A 275 14.21 4.24 -25.75
CA PRO A 275 15.03 4.22 -26.96
C PRO A 275 16.24 3.29 -26.82
N GLY A 276 16.89 2.94 -27.93
CA GLY A 276 18.19 2.26 -27.88
C GLY A 276 19.20 3.05 -27.04
N THR A 277 19.97 2.37 -26.19
CA THR A 277 20.90 3.00 -25.23
C THR A 277 22.24 2.27 -25.18
N THR A 278 23.26 2.94 -24.67
CA THR A 278 24.58 2.36 -24.40
C THR A 278 24.76 1.93 -22.96
N ALA A 279 23.84 2.25 -22.04
CA ALA A 279 23.93 1.78 -20.67
C ALA A 279 22.57 1.69 -19.97
N LEU A 280 22.43 0.67 -19.13
CA LEU A 280 21.28 0.43 -18.27
C LEU A 280 21.72 0.29 -16.81
N ALA A 281 20.88 0.77 -15.91
CA ALA A 281 21.07 0.58 -14.48
C ALA A 281 19.76 0.16 -13.83
N GLY A 282 19.77 -1.00 -13.17
CA GLY A 282 18.66 -1.55 -12.41
C GLY A 282 18.92 -1.44 -10.92
N TYR A 283 18.13 -0.63 -10.22
CA TYR A 283 18.12 -0.61 -8.76
C TYR A 283 17.19 -1.69 -8.22
N TYR A 284 17.64 -2.41 -7.20
CA TYR A 284 16.78 -3.28 -6.41
C TYR A 284 16.91 -2.99 -4.91
N CYS A 285 15.86 -3.30 -4.15
CA CYS A 285 15.89 -3.28 -2.68
C CYS A 285 14.95 -4.33 -2.13
N ILE A 286 15.48 -5.29 -1.37
CA ILE A 286 14.77 -6.44 -0.83
C ILE A 286 14.55 -6.23 0.66
N VAL A 287 13.29 -6.32 1.11
CA VAL A 287 12.88 -6.16 2.50
C VAL A 287 12.19 -7.45 2.96
N GLY A 288 12.56 -7.97 4.13
CA GLY A 288 11.90 -9.14 4.70
C GLY A 288 12.04 -10.40 3.85
N LEU A 289 13.20 -10.61 3.21
CA LEU A 289 13.44 -11.77 2.34
C LEU A 289 13.21 -13.09 3.08
N ASN A 290 12.09 -13.73 2.74
CA ASN A 290 11.74 -15.07 3.17
C ASN A 290 11.59 -15.90 1.90
N SER A 291 12.52 -16.80 1.63
CA SER A 291 12.47 -17.67 0.44
C SER A 291 12.85 -19.09 0.85
N SER A 292 12.02 -20.06 0.48
CA SER A 292 12.27 -21.48 0.76
C SER A 292 13.26 -22.12 -0.23
N ASN A 293 13.69 -21.37 -1.25
CA ASN A 293 14.77 -21.73 -2.16
C ASN A 293 15.48 -20.49 -2.72
N GLY A 294 16.39 -20.69 -3.66
CA GLY A 294 17.21 -19.62 -4.21
C GLY A 294 16.40 -18.64 -5.05
N PHE A 295 16.93 -17.43 -5.20
CA PHE A 295 16.35 -16.36 -5.99
C PHE A 295 17.44 -15.60 -6.74
N SER A 296 17.03 -14.83 -7.75
CA SER A 296 17.90 -13.90 -8.45
C SER A 296 17.17 -12.63 -8.85
N ILE A 297 17.85 -11.49 -8.72
CA ILE A 297 17.52 -10.24 -9.39
C ILE A 297 18.37 -10.19 -10.65
N GLN A 298 17.72 -10.10 -11.81
CA GLN A 298 18.39 -10.14 -13.10
C GLN A 298 18.14 -8.84 -13.84
N LEU A 299 19.22 -8.13 -14.19
CA LEU A 299 19.19 -7.10 -15.21
C LEU A 299 19.60 -7.78 -16.52
N ASN A 300 18.70 -7.83 -17.48
CA ASN A 300 18.84 -8.49 -18.77
C ASN A 300 18.84 -7.42 -19.87
N ALA A 301 19.66 -7.59 -20.91
CA ALA A 301 19.69 -6.69 -22.05
C ALA A 301 19.94 -7.43 -23.37
N GLU A 302 19.05 -7.20 -24.33
CA GLU A 302 19.20 -7.64 -25.71
C GLU A 302 19.99 -6.60 -26.51
N LEU A 303 20.99 -7.06 -27.25
CA LEU A 303 21.85 -6.24 -28.08
C LEU A 303 21.44 -6.36 -29.55
N ASN A 304 21.56 -5.27 -30.31
CA ASN A 304 21.16 -5.23 -31.73
C ASN A 304 21.91 -6.19 -32.67
N ASN A 305 22.92 -6.88 -32.16
CA ASN A 305 23.71 -7.87 -32.87
C ASN A 305 23.30 -9.31 -32.53
N GLY A 306 22.21 -9.51 -31.77
CA GLY A 306 21.69 -10.82 -31.37
C GLY A 306 22.36 -11.44 -30.14
N LEU A 307 23.26 -10.71 -29.47
CA LEU A 307 23.76 -11.10 -28.15
C LEU A 307 22.77 -10.71 -27.06
N TRP A 308 22.75 -11.51 -26.01
CA TRP A 308 22.00 -11.23 -24.79
C TRP A 308 22.97 -11.20 -23.62
N ILE A 309 22.97 -10.09 -22.88
CA ILE A 309 23.86 -9.87 -21.73
C ILE A 309 23.01 -9.78 -20.46
N GLN A 310 23.54 -10.32 -19.38
CA GLN A 310 22.83 -10.43 -18.11
C GLN A 310 23.78 -10.13 -16.96
N ASP A 311 23.32 -9.29 -16.03
CA ASP A 311 23.94 -8.97 -14.74
C ASP A 311 22.99 -9.45 -13.63
N VAL A 312 23.47 -10.28 -12.72
CA VAL A 312 22.65 -11.03 -11.76
C VAL A 312 23.12 -10.75 -10.35
N TYR A 313 22.18 -10.57 -9.43
CA TYR A 313 22.40 -10.70 -8.00
C TYR A 313 21.53 -11.82 -7.44
N GLY A 314 22.10 -12.86 -6.86
CA GLY A 314 21.30 -14.00 -6.39
C GLY A 314 22.03 -15.00 -5.52
N THR A 315 21.33 -16.08 -5.17
CA THR A 315 21.89 -17.23 -4.44
C THR A 315 21.33 -18.54 -4.99
N GLU A 316 22.21 -19.52 -5.21
CA GLU A 316 21.86 -20.85 -5.76
C GLU A 316 21.38 -21.87 -4.71
N SER A 317 21.10 -21.44 -3.47
CA SER A 317 20.85 -22.36 -2.37
C SER A 317 19.37 -22.58 -2.03
N ASN A 318 19.07 -23.60 -1.23
CA ASN A 318 17.73 -23.91 -0.73
C ASN A 318 17.22 -23.01 0.43
N SER A 319 17.80 -21.82 0.69
CA SER A 319 17.28 -20.92 1.73
C SER A 319 17.67 -19.45 1.54
N SER A 320 16.86 -18.53 2.07
CA SER A 320 17.13 -17.07 2.10
C SER A 320 18.32 -16.63 2.96
N THR A 321 18.94 -17.53 3.72
CA THR A 321 20.11 -17.22 4.59
C THR A 321 21.45 -17.43 3.93
N SER A 322 21.45 -17.97 2.71
CA SER A 322 22.70 -18.31 2.04
C SER A 322 23.38 -17.12 1.41
N LEU A 323 24.68 -17.28 1.22
CA LEU A 323 25.53 -16.25 0.65
C LEU A 323 25.08 -15.93 -0.78
N THR A 324 25.08 -14.64 -1.10
CA THR A 324 24.71 -14.09 -2.40
C THR A 324 25.95 -13.62 -3.17
N ILE A 325 25.85 -13.61 -4.50
CA ILE A 325 26.91 -13.21 -5.42
C ILE A 325 26.35 -12.30 -6.52
N PHE A 326 27.23 -11.48 -7.10
CA PHE A 326 27.01 -10.84 -8.38
C PHE A 326 27.66 -11.66 -9.48
N ASP A 327 26.88 -12.02 -10.51
CA ASP A 327 27.31 -12.86 -11.62
C ASP A 327 26.93 -12.24 -12.96
N THR A 328 27.71 -12.50 -13.99
CA THR A 328 27.42 -12.11 -15.37
C THR A 328 27.21 -13.33 -16.22
N ASN A 329 26.34 -13.19 -17.23
CA ASN A 329 26.22 -14.15 -18.31
C ASN A 329 26.13 -13.41 -19.65
N VAL A 330 26.80 -13.94 -20.69
CA VAL A 330 26.63 -13.50 -22.08
C VAL A 330 26.23 -14.69 -22.92
N TRP A 331 25.15 -14.53 -23.66
CA TRP A 331 24.57 -15.57 -24.50
C TRP A 331 24.54 -15.12 -25.96
N LYS A 332 24.69 -16.09 -26.85
CA LYS A 332 24.41 -15.91 -28.28
C LYS A 332 23.04 -16.47 -28.58
N SER A 333 22.13 -15.64 -29.08
CA SER A 333 20.84 -16.08 -29.58
C SER A 333 20.99 -16.48 -31.05
N GLU A 334 20.88 -17.77 -31.35
CA GLU A 334 20.64 -18.24 -32.72
C GLU A 334 19.17 -18.66 -32.85
N ALA A 335 18.64 -18.68 -34.07
CA ALA A 335 17.20 -18.86 -34.37
C ALA A 335 16.52 -20.12 -33.78
N THR A 336 17.28 -21.03 -33.17
CA THR A 336 16.80 -22.29 -32.59
C THR A 336 17.37 -22.64 -31.19
N TYR A 337 18.37 -21.92 -30.66
CA TYR A 337 18.96 -22.19 -29.32
C TYR A 337 19.81 -21.00 -28.81
N SER A 338 19.97 -20.86 -27.49
CA SER A 338 20.84 -19.89 -26.82
C SER A 338 22.09 -20.55 -26.22
N GLU A 339 23.29 -20.16 -26.67
CA GLU A 339 24.56 -20.70 -26.17
C GLU A 339 25.27 -19.72 -25.21
N LEU A 340 25.59 -20.19 -24.00
CA LEU A 340 26.37 -19.43 -23.02
C LEU A 340 27.80 -19.24 -23.53
N SER A 341 28.15 -18.00 -23.85
CA SER A 341 29.46 -17.62 -24.39
C SER A 341 30.43 -17.15 -23.32
N HIS A 342 29.94 -16.63 -22.19
CA HIS A 342 30.76 -16.15 -21.07
C HIS A 342 29.96 -16.12 -19.79
N ALA A 343 30.61 -16.45 -18.67
CA ALA A 343 30.05 -16.30 -17.33
C ALA A 343 31.17 -15.97 -16.33
N LYS A 344 30.88 -15.08 -15.38
CA LYS A 344 31.82 -14.74 -14.30
C LYS A 344 31.09 -14.29 -13.04
N GLY A 345 31.55 -14.79 -11.90
CA GLY A 345 31.03 -14.40 -10.59
C GLY A 345 32.03 -13.61 -9.75
N THR A 346 31.48 -12.86 -8.81
CA THR A 346 32.21 -12.21 -7.71
C THR A 346 32.38 -13.14 -6.52
N ASN A 347 33.16 -12.72 -5.52
CA ASN A 347 33.08 -13.33 -4.19
C ASN A 347 31.73 -12.99 -3.53
N TYR A 348 31.39 -13.70 -2.46
CA TYR A 348 30.14 -13.47 -1.74
C TYR A 348 30.00 -12.02 -1.23
N ILE A 349 28.96 -11.33 -1.69
CA ILE A 349 28.65 -9.94 -1.33
C ILE A 349 27.17 -9.87 -1.03
N ASN A 350 26.81 -9.66 0.24
CA ASN A 350 25.42 -9.46 0.63
C ASN A 350 25.02 -8.00 0.49
N ALA A 351 24.02 -7.73 -0.35
CA ALA A 351 23.45 -6.41 -0.56
C ALA A 351 21.92 -6.52 -0.58
N SER A 352 21.27 -5.98 0.44
CA SER A 352 19.81 -5.91 0.45
C SER A 352 19.30 -4.91 -0.58
N CYS A 353 20.04 -3.83 -0.85
CA CYS A 353 19.71 -2.85 -1.85
C CYS A 353 20.97 -2.44 -2.62
N ALA A 354 20.92 -2.48 -3.95
CA ALA A 354 22.05 -2.13 -4.81
C ALA A 354 21.58 -1.79 -6.22
N TRP A 355 22.53 -1.37 -7.04
CA TRP A 355 22.39 -1.16 -8.47
C TRP A 355 23.15 -2.24 -9.22
N LEU A 356 22.50 -2.87 -10.19
CA LEU A 356 23.12 -3.60 -11.30
C LEU A 356 23.34 -2.61 -12.44
N VAL A 357 24.48 -2.64 -13.09
CA VAL A 357 24.89 -1.64 -14.08
C VAL A 357 25.60 -2.31 -15.25
N MET A 358 25.04 -2.10 -16.44
CA MET A 358 25.64 -2.53 -17.70
C MET A 358 25.92 -1.34 -18.60
N ALA A 359 27.08 -1.34 -19.25
CA ALA A 359 27.45 -0.31 -20.22
C ALA A 359 28.20 -0.91 -21.42
N ILE A 360 27.88 -0.43 -22.62
CA ILE A 360 28.59 -0.74 -23.86
C ILE A 360 29.50 0.42 -24.19
N ARG A 361 30.80 0.14 -24.34
CA ARG A 361 31.80 1.14 -24.70
C ARG A 361 32.97 0.49 -25.42
N ASP A 362 33.45 1.16 -26.48
CA ASP A 362 34.62 0.73 -27.25
C ASP A 362 34.55 -0.74 -27.69
N GLY A 363 33.37 -1.18 -28.11
CA GLY A 363 33.11 -2.56 -28.55
C GLY A 363 33.01 -3.62 -27.44
N ASN A 364 32.97 -3.24 -26.16
CA ASN A 364 32.87 -4.15 -25.02
C ASN A 364 31.63 -3.85 -24.17
N ALA A 365 31.03 -4.89 -23.60
CA ALA A 365 30.04 -4.81 -22.54
C ALA A 365 30.75 -4.90 -21.20
N TYR A 366 30.48 -3.96 -20.30
CA TYR A 366 30.99 -3.92 -18.95
C TYR A 366 29.85 -4.19 -17.98
N PHE A 367 30.17 -4.95 -16.92
CA PHE A 367 29.22 -5.32 -15.88
C PHE A 367 29.75 -4.87 -14.52
N GLY A 368 28.88 -4.25 -13.75
CA GLY A 368 29.26 -3.65 -12.48
C GLY A 368 28.07 -3.43 -11.58
N PHE A 369 28.36 -3.23 -10.30
CA PHE A 369 27.33 -2.92 -9.32
C PHE A 369 27.66 -1.64 -8.56
N SER A 370 26.65 -1.02 -7.96
CA SER A 370 26.82 0.09 -7.02
C SER A 370 26.03 -0.14 -5.75
N LEU A 371 26.68 -0.09 -4.59
CA LEU A 371 25.99 -0.19 -3.30
C LEU A 371 25.49 1.16 -2.77
N ASN A 372 26.01 2.26 -3.31
CA ASN A 372 25.75 3.62 -2.81
C ASN A 372 25.07 4.54 -3.83
N GLY A 373 24.90 4.09 -5.08
CA GLY A 373 24.32 4.90 -6.17
C GLY A 373 25.23 6.05 -6.64
N LYS A 374 26.52 6.03 -6.27
CA LYS A 374 27.51 7.06 -6.60
C LYS A 374 28.73 6.49 -7.33
N ASP A 375 29.30 5.41 -6.81
CA ASP A 375 30.49 4.76 -7.36
C ASP A 375 30.10 3.41 -7.98
N ILE A 376 30.59 3.09 -9.18
CA ILE A 376 30.40 1.79 -9.83
C ILE A 376 31.64 0.92 -9.60
N ILE A 377 31.43 -0.32 -9.16
CA ILE A 377 32.46 -1.35 -9.10
C ILE A 377 32.28 -2.24 -10.33
N TRP A 378 33.13 -2.03 -11.34
CA TRP A 378 33.20 -2.90 -12.52
C TRP A 378 33.95 -4.17 -12.16
N TYR A 379 33.32 -5.33 -12.35
CA TYR A 379 33.94 -6.61 -12.02
C TYR A 379 34.11 -7.54 -13.23
N ASP A 380 33.46 -7.22 -14.35
CA ASP A 380 33.58 -8.02 -15.57
C ASP A 380 33.46 -7.21 -16.86
N GLU A 381 34.02 -7.78 -17.94
CA GLU A 381 34.00 -7.22 -19.29
C GLU A 381 33.93 -8.33 -20.35
N TYR A 382 33.21 -8.10 -21.44
CA TYR A 382 33.12 -9.03 -22.55
C TYR A 382 33.04 -8.32 -23.91
N PRO A 383 33.76 -8.77 -24.96
CA PRO A 383 33.68 -8.16 -26.30
C PRO A 383 32.33 -8.40 -26.98
N VAL A 384 31.65 -7.31 -27.35
CA VAL A 384 30.33 -7.34 -28.02
C VAL A 384 30.29 -6.59 -29.36
N LYS A 385 31.41 -5.97 -29.79
CA LYS A 385 31.48 -5.05 -30.96
C LYS A 385 30.64 -3.77 -30.73
N ASP A 386 30.67 -2.85 -31.69
CA ASP A 386 29.92 -1.58 -31.61
C ASP A 386 28.41 -1.83 -31.77
N THR A 387 27.77 -2.17 -30.65
CA THR A 387 26.34 -2.51 -30.55
C THR A 387 25.64 -1.56 -29.58
N VAL A 388 24.31 -1.64 -29.50
CA VAL A 388 23.47 -0.89 -28.56
C VAL A 388 22.48 -1.84 -27.90
N ILE A 389 22.04 -1.47 -26.70
CA ILE A 389 20.96 -2.15 -25.98
C ILE A 389 19.63 -1.74 -26.63
N GLU A 390 18.82 -2.71 -27.04
CA GLU A 390 17.52 -2.48 -27.66
C GLU A 390 16.35 -2.63 -26.66
N PRO A 391 15.24 -1.89 -26.84
CA PRO A 391 14.03 -2.12 -26.09
C PRO A 391 13.33 -3.41 -26.51
N GLY A 392 12.76 -4.14 -25.56
CA GLY A 392 12.14 -5.43 -25.85
C GLY A 392 11.81 -6.24 -24.61
N VAL A 393 11.20 -7.41 -24.80
CA VAL A 393 10.97 -8.40 -23.72
C VAL A 393 12.26 -9.11 -23.29
N GLY A 394 13.36 -8.99 -24.06
CA GLY A 394 14.70 -9.47 -23.69
C GLY A 394 15.52 -8.47 -22.86
N THR A 395 15.03 -7.23 -22.72
CA THR A 395 15.69 -6.16 -21.96
C THR A 395 14.83 -5.80 -20.77
N GLU A 396 15.20 -6.27 -19.59
CA GLU A 396 14.32 -6.27 -18.42
C GLU A 396 15.09 -6.24 -17.08
N LEU A 397 14.40 -5.86 -16.01
CA LEU A 397 14.86 -5.99 -14.63
C LEU A 397 13.83 -6.83 -13.87
N VAL A 398 14.20 -8.05 -13.47
CA VAL A 398 13.24 -9.04 -12.93
C VAL A 398 13.74 -9.70 -11.66
N LEU A 399 12.78 -10.09 -10.80
CA LEU A 399 12.99 -11.13 -9.81
C LEU A 399 12.59 -12.48 -10.42
N ALA A 400 13.47 -13.47 -10.28
CA ALA A 400 13.27 -14.82 -10.77
C ALA A 400 13.92 -15.87 -9.85
N GLY A 401 13.81 -17.14 -10.23
CA GLY A 401 14.51 -18.27 -9.60
C GLY A 401 16.03 -18.20 -9.76
N TYR A 402 16.75 -19.09 -9.07
CA TYR A 402 18.21 -19.08 -8.97
C TYR A 402 18.98 -19.65 -10.18
N GLY A 403 18.31 -20.01 -11.27
CA GLY A 403 18.95 -20.55 -12.47
C GLY A 403 17.95 -21.24 -13.40
N ASN A 404 18.40 -21.59 -14.61
CA ASN A 404 17.53 -21.94 -15.75
C ASN A 404 16.33 -22.86 -15.40
N GLY A 405 15.12 -22.33 -15.55
CA GLY A 405 13.85 -23.03 -15.28
C GLY A 405 13.46 -23.12 -13.80
N ALA A 406 14.28 -22.60 -12.89
CA ALA A 406 13.98 -22.57 -11.46
C ALA A 406 12.91 -21.53 -11.13
N GLN A 407 12.12 -21.84 -10.12
CA GLN A 407 11.13 -20.93 -9.57
C GLN A 407 11.57 -20.44 -8.19
N ALA A 408 11.65 -19.14 -7.96
CA ALA A 408 11.81 -18.59 -6.62
C ALA A 408 10.51 -18.79 -5.81
N GLN A 409 10.64 -19.41 -4.65
CA GLN A 409 9.55 -19.72 -3.72
C GLN A 409 9.57 -18.72 -2.56
N LEU A 410 8.93 -17.59 -2.81
CA LEU A 410 8.91 -16.50 -1.86
C LEU A 410 7.83 -16.78 -0.80
N GLY A 411 8.26 -16.71 0.46
CA GLY A 411 7.47 -16.81 1.67
C GLY A 411 6.82 -15.47 2.05
N ARG A 412 6.00 -15.52 3.10
CA ARG A 412 5.19 -14.38 3.56
C ARG A 412 6.08 -13.18 3.93
N GLY A 413 5.72 -12.00 3.43
CA GLY A 413 6.32 -10.71 3.85
C GLY A 413 7.50 -10.19 3.03
N THR A 414 7.90 -10.85 1.94
CA THR A 414 9.00 -10.36 1.09
C THR A 414 8.57 -9.11 0.30
N LEU A 415 9.36 -8.05 0.27
CA LEU A 415 9.13 -6.88 -0.60
C LEU A 415 10.36 -6.71 -1.50
N VAL A 416 10.19 -6.45 -2.80
CA VAL A 416 11.32 -6.11 -3.69
C VAL A 416 11.01 -4.86 -4.52
N TYR A 417 11.66 -3.77 -4.19
CA TYR A 417 11.59 -2.54 -4.98
C TYR A 417 12.51 -2.67 -6.19
N LEU A 418 12.03 -2.29 -7.38
CA LEU A 418 12.80 -2.36 -8.62
C LEU A 418 12.69 -1.04 -9.36
N ALA A 419 13.80 -0.43 -9.80
CA ALA A 419 13.74 0.76 -10.64
C ALA A 419 14.75 0.68 -11.77
N LEU A 420 14.32 1.02 -12.99
CA LEU A 420 15.17 0.94 -14.19
C LEU A 420 15.48 2.33 -14.72
N TYR A 421 16.74 2.53 -15.09
CA TYR A 421 17.27 3.77 -15.65
C TYR A 421 18.08 3.46 -16.90
N TYR A 422 18.07 4.39 -17.85
CA TYR A 422 18.89 4.31 -19.05
C TYR A 422 19.76 5.55 -19.19
N TRP A 423 20.86 5.41 -19.93
CA TRP A 423 21.72 6.52 -20.27
C TRP A 423 21.24 7.21 -21.55
N ASN A 424 20.95 8.50 -21.47
CA ASN A 424 20.50 9.29 -22.63
C ASN A 424 21.63 9.97 -23.42
N GLY A 425 22.89 9.65 -23.10
CA GLY A 425 24.08 10.30 -23.68
C GLY A 425 24.69 11.38 -22.78
N ALA A 426 23.92 11.98 -21.88
CA ALA A 426 24.39 13.03 -20.97
C ALA A 426 24.27 12.66 -19.48
N GLY A 427 23.29 11.83 -19.14
CA GLY A 427 23.00 11.44 -17.76
C GLY A 427 22.06 10.23 -17.67
N TRP A 428 21.90 9.72 -16.46
CA TRP A 428 20.90 8.71 -16.15
C TRP A 428 19.53 9.34 -16.05
N VAL A 429 18.56 8.74 -16.72
CA VAL A 429 17.16 9.15 -16.68
C VAL A 429 16.27 7.94 -16.41
N PRO A 430 15.14 8.11 -15.69
CA PRO A 430 14.19 7.04 -15.48
C PRO A 430 13.74 6.41 -16.80
N ALA A 431 13.76 5.08 -16.89
CA ALA A 431 13.44 4.37 -18.12
C ALA A 431 11.93 4.28 -18.37
N PRO A 432 11.44 4.48 -19.60
CA PRO A 432 10.10 4.04 -19.98
C PRO A 432 10.01 2.53 -19.83
N VAL A 433 9.01 2.03 -19.10
CA VAL A 433 8.87 0.63 -18.69
C VAL A 433 7.43 0.15 -18.80
N ARG A 434 7.23 -1.16 -18.99
CA ARG A 434 5.92 -1.83 -18.98
C ARG A 434 5.95 -3.05 -18.06
N VAL A 435 4.85 -3.32 -17.33
CA VAL A 435 4.76 -4.53 -16.48
C VAL A 435 4.94 -5.75 -17.39
N LEU A 436 5.78 -6.69 -16.98
CA LEU A 436 5.91 -7.96 -17.67
C LEU A 436 4.62 -8.77 -17.48
N THR A 437 3.74 -8.80 -18.49
CA THR A 437 2.53 -9.65 -18.50
C THR A 437 2.52 -10.52 -19.77
N LEU A 438 2.58 -11.84 -19.61
CA LEU A 438 2.36 -12.78 -20.71
C LEU A 438 0.88 -13.14 -20.77
N TYR A 439 0.08 -12.38 -21.52
CA TYR A 439 -1.25 -12.84 -21.96
C TYR A 439 -1.28 -12.95 -23.48
N GLY A 440 -1.22 -14.20 -23.96
CA GLY A 440 -1.32 -14.55 -25.37
C GLY A 440 -0.11 -15.33 -25.86
N ALA A 441 -0.34 -16.49 -26.49
CA ALA A 441 0.67 -17.21 -27.22
C ALA A 441 1.34 -16.27 -28.25
N GLU A 442 2.66 -16.35 -28.38
CA GLU A 442 3.55 -15.48 -29.19
C GLU A 442 4.09 -14.23 -28.47
N ASN A 443 4.95 -14.44 -27.46
CA ASN A 443 6.21 -13.69 -27.24
C ASN A 443 6.83 -14.16 -25.91
N LEU A 444 7.69 -15.18 -26.01
CA LEU A 444 8.41 -15.75 -24.87
C LEU A 444 9.25 -14.66 -24.19
N THR A 445 9.13 -14.50 -22.87
CA THR A 445 10.16 -13.83 -22.08
C THR A 445 11.45 -14.64 -22.21
N SER A 446 12.61 -13.95 -22.28
CA SER A 446 13.90 -14.63 -22.43
C SER A 446 14.38 -15.36 -21.16
N THR A 447 13.83 -14.97 -20.01
CA THR A 447 14.08 -15.59 -18.70
C THR A 447 13.15 -16.79 -18.53
N ALA A 448 13.73 -18.00 -18.35
CA ALA A 448 13.00 -19.24 -18.10
C ALA A 448 12.63 -19.41 -16.61
N GLU A 449 13.25 -18.61 -15.76
CA GLU A 449 13.08 -18.58 -14.32
C GLU A 449 11.84 -17.81 -13.91
N THR A 450 11.13 -18.29 -12.88
CA THR A 450 9.82 -17.73 -12.50
C THR A 450 9.77 -17.42 -11.01
N VAL A 451 8.71 -16.73 -10.57
CA VAL A 451 8.31 -16.66 -9.17
C VAL A 451 7.02 -17.44 -8.96
N ASN A 452 6.82 -17.99 -7.76
CA ASN A 452 5.59 -18.71 -7.42
C ASN A 452 4.36 -17.79 -7.49
N HIS A 453 4.37 -16.64 -6.79
CA HIS A 453 3.31 -15.62 -6.80
C HIS A 453 3.88 -14.23 -6.47
N ALA A 454 3.45 -13.19 -7.20
CA ALA A 454 3.90 -11.82 -7.01
C ALA A 454 2.85 -10.79 -7.42
N TRP A 455 2.78 -9.66 -6.73
CA TRP A 455 1.95 -8.53 -7.16
C TRP A 455 2.84 -7.41 -7.72
N VAL A 456 2.59 -6.95 -8.94
CA VAL A 456 3.43 -5.98 -9.68
C VAL A 456 2.63 -4.74 -10.05
N PHE A 457 3.14 -3.54 -9.78
CA PHE A 457 2.50 -2.27 -10.18
C PHE A 457 3.51 -1.19 -10.59
N THR A 458 3.06 -0.19 -11.37
CA THR A 458 3.90 0.89 -11.94
C THR A 458 3.50 2.28 -11.46
N ASN A 459 4.24 2.93 -10.54
CA ASN A 459 3.93 4.33 -10.17
C ASN A 459 4.62 5.35 -11.08
N GLY A 460 3.81 6.12 -11.81
CA GLY A 460 4.22 7.01 -12.91
C GLY A 460 4.94 8.32 -12.53
N THR A 461 5.51 8.45 -11.34
CA THR A 461 6.31 9.63 -10.95
C THR A 461 7.83 9.40 -11.00
N CYS A 462 8.30 8.14 -11.00
CA CYS A 462 9.75 7.83 -10.96
C CYS A 462 10.21 6.71 -11.89
N SER A 463 9.33 6.17 -12.72
CA SER A 463 9.59 5.00 -13.58
C SER A 463 10.16 3.76 -12.88
N GLY A 464 10.08 3.68 -11.54
CA GLY A 464 10.47 2.54 -10.73
C GLY A 464 9.25 1.90 -10.09
N TYR A 465 9.20 0.58 -10.11
CA TYR A 465 8.16 -0.25 -9.54
C TYR A 465 8.45 -0.46 -8.05
N ALA A 466 7.41 -0.78 -7.31
CA ALA A 466 7.57 -1.75 -6.24
C ALA A 466 6.96 -3.06 -6.75
N ALA A 467 7.76 -4.12 -6.84
CA ALA A 467 7.23 -5.46 -6.92
C ALA A 467 7.08 -5.97 -5.47
N TRP A 468 5.85 -6.18 -5.03
CA TRP A 468 5.62 -6.63 -3.67
C TRP A 468 5.37 -8.14 -3.67
N PHE A 469 6.10 -8.88 -2.83
CA PHE A 469 6.09 -10.34 -2.75
C PHE A 469 5.54 -10.79 -1.40
N GLY A 470 4.31 -10.40 -1.09
CA GLY A 470 3.64 -10.88 0.10
C GLY A 470 2.32 -11.55 -0.24
N TRP A 471 2.09 -12.70 0.38
CA TRP A 471 0.73 -13.08 0.72
C TRP A 471 0.28 -12.18 1.86
N ASN A 472 -0.93 -11.64 1.80
CA ASN A 472 -1.56 -11.13 3.01
C ASN A 472 -1.55 -12.27 4.05
N SER A 473 -1.07 -11.99 5.27
CA SER A 473 -0.95 -12.96 6.38
C SER A 473 -2.26 -13.69 6.69
N THR A 474 -3.41 -13.14 6.27
CA THR A 474 -4.75 -13.68 6.50
C THR A 474 -5.52 -14.11 5.25
N ASN A 475 -5.19 -13.67 4.03
CA ASN A 475 -5.92 -14.11 2.81
C ASN A 475 -5.06 -14.09 1.52
N PRO A 476 -4.84 -15.25 0.87
CA PRO A 476 -4.10 -15.37 -0.40
C PRO A 476 -4.64 -14.53 -1.57
N SER A 477 -5.94 -14.21 -1.51
CA SER A 477 -6.73 -13.63 -2.60
C SER A 477 -6.69 -12.10 -2.61
N VAL A 478 -6.02 -11.47 -1.65
CA VAL A 478 -6.06 -10.01 -1.44
C VAL A 478 -4.64 -9.43 -1.48
N PRO A 479 -4.34 -8.47 -2.37
CA PRO A 479 -3.06 -7.76 -2.34
C PRO A 479 -2.93 -6.95 -1.04
N ALA A 480 -1.86 -7.14 -0.27
CA ALA A 480 -1.52 -6.17 0.77
C ALA A 480 -0.79 -5.00 0.13
N LEU A 481 -1.46 -3.86 0.06
CA LEU A 481 -0.84 -2.62 -0.36
C LEU A 481 0.14 -2.18 0.75
N PRO A 482 1.36 -1.74 0.42
CA PRO A 482 2.24 -1.12 1.41
C PRO A 482 1.53 0.11 1.99
N THR A 483 1.15 0.05 3.26
CA THR A 483 0.63 1.21 4.00
C THR A 483 1.82 2.06 4.45
N GLY A 484 2.16 3.09 3.68
CA GLY A 484 3.03 4.17 4.15
C GLY A 484 4.48 4.19 3.68
N LEU A 485 4.86 3.45 2.63
CA LEU A 485 6.12 3.69 1.93
C LEU A 485 5.83 4.37 0.60
N GLU A 486 5.93 5.71 0.56
CA GLU A 486 6.25 6.36 -0.72
C GLU A 486 7.61 5.81 -1.16
N PRO A 487 7.75 5.21 -2.36
CA PRO A 487 9.05 4.79 -2.84
C PRO A 487 9.92 6.04 -2.96
N ILE A 488 10.90 6.17 -2.06
CA ILE A 488 11.98 7.15 -2.21
C ILE A 488 12.72 6.72 -3.46
N CYS A 489 12.64 7.52 -4.53
CA CYS A 489 13.26 7.22 -5.81
C CYS A 489 14.75 7.55 -5.72
N PRO A 490 15.67 6.56 -5.60
CA PRO A 490 17.07 6.88 -5.53
C PRO A 490 17.52 7.27 -6.94
N MET A 491 17.94 8.53 -7.14
CA MET A 491 18.57 8.92 -8.41
C MET A 491 20.02 8.42 -8.40
N PRO A 492 20.45 7.68 -9.44
CA PRO A 492 21.84 7.32 -9.59
C PRO A 492 22.63 8.59 -9.94
N SER A 493 23.51 9.02 -9.04
CA SER A 493 24.54 10.05 -9.35
C SER A 493 25.79 9.40 -9.97
N LEU A 494 25.60 8.28 -10.66
CA LEU A 494 26.65 7.45 -11.23
C LEU A 494 27.27 8.18 -12.42
N GLN A 495 28.53 8.60 -12.31
CA GLN A 495 29.30 9.00 -13.48
C GLN A 495 29.83 7.74 -14.16
N ILE A 496 29.54 7.55 -15.44
CA ILE A 496 30.30 6.61 -16.27
C ILE A 496 31.72 7.21 -16.38
N PRO A 497 32.76 6.60 -15.78
CA PRO A 497 34.07 7.23 -15.72
C PRO A 497 34.61 7.52 -17.13
N SER A 498 35.20 8.70 -17.35
CA SER A 498 35.87 9.03 -18.61
C SER A 498 37.14 8.20 -18.83
N SER A 499 37.74 7.64 -17.78
CA SER A 499 38.87 6.70 -17.82
C SER A 499 38.62 5.46 -16.96
N LEU A 500 38.85 4.27 -17.53
CA LEU A 500 38.82 2.98 -16.82
C LEU A 500 39.86 2.98 -15.68
N PRO A 501 39.55 2.42 -14.49
CA PRO A 501 40.59 1.79 -13.70
C PRO A 501 40.99 0.49 -14.42
N SER A 502 42.29 0.35 -14.74
CA SER A 502 42.85 -0.87 -15.30
C SER A 502 42.49 -2.07 -14.41
N LEU A 503 41.66 -2.99 -14.91
CA LEU A 503 41.66 -4.36 -14.43
C LEU A 503 43.11 -4.88 -14.62
N TYR A 504 43.70 -5.41 -13.56
CA TYR A 504 45.10 -5.82 -13.41
C TYR A 504 46.14 -4.70 -13.16
N ASN A 505 46.21 -4.22 -11.92
CA ASN A 505 47.51 -3.88 -11.34
C ASN A 505 47.56 -4.17 -9.84
N ASN A 506 48.45 -5.09 -9.45
CA ASN A 506 48.67 -5.67 -8.11
C ASN A 506 49.17 -4.68 -7.03
N LYS A 507 48.68 -3.43 -6.99
CA LYS A 507 49.25 -2.37 -6.14
C LYS A 507 48.27 -1.67 -5.21
N PHE A 508 46.99 -2.05 -5.18
CA PHE A 508 46.01 -1.43 -4.29
C PHE A 508 45.99 -2.10 -2.92
N TYR A 509 46.05 -1.30 -1.86
CA TYR A 509 46.02 -1.78 -0.49
C TYR A 509 45.39 -0.75 0.45
N VAL A 510 44.92 -1.24 1.58
CA VAL A 510 44.39 -0.45 2.70
C VAL A 510 45.09 -0.86 3.98
N TYR A 511 44.98 -0.02 5.01
CA TYR A 511 45.56 -0.28 6.31
C TYR A 511 44.44 -0.51 7.32
N ILE A 512 44.33 -1.74 7.79
CA ILE A 512 43.33 -2.12 8.78
C ILE A 512 43.93 -2.04 10.18
N THR A 513 43.17 -1.49 11.10
CA THR A 513 43.44 -1.50 12.53
C THR A 513 42.27 -2.23 13.19
N VAL A 514 42.55 -3.21 14.05
CA VAL A 514 41.52 -3.89 14.84
C VAL A 514 41.88 -3.70 16.30
N VAL A 515 40.95 -3.14 17.05
CA VAL A 515 41.12 -2.78 18.47
C VAL A 515 40.05 -3.43 19.34
N ASN A 516 40.29 -3.38 20.64
CA ASN A 516 39.39 -3.83 21.69
C ASN A 516 39.15 -5.36 21.73
N ASP A 517 40.01 -6.15 21.11
CA ASP A 517 40.12 -7.58 21.39
C ASP A 517 40.81 -7.80 22.73
N THR A 518 40.02 -7.73 23.80
CA THR A 518 40.47 -7.85 25.19
C THR A 518 40.56 -9.30 25.67
N VAL A 519 40.10 -10.26 24.86
CA VAL A 519 39.90 -11.66 25.25
C VAL A 519 40.58 -12.66 24.30
N GLY A 520 41.23 -12.19 23.24
CA GLY A 520 42.04 -13.00 22.32
C GLY A 520 41.23 -13.83 21.33
N VAL A 521 40.05 -13.35 20.92
CA VAL A 521 39.20 -14.08 19.98
C VAL A 521 39.72 -13.96 18.55
N TYR A 522 39.54 -15.03 17.76
CA TYR A 522 39.91 -15.00 16.35
C TYR A 522 38.93 -14.09 15.60
N TRP A 523 39.46 -13.06 14.97
CA TRP A 523 38.73 -12.22 14.02
C TRP A 523 39.44 -12.24 12.66
N GLN A 524 38.70 -11.94 11.60
CA GLN A 524 39.22 -11.83 10.25
C GLN A 524 38.60 -10.65 9.54
N VAL A 525 39.43 -9.85 8.87
CA VAL A 525 39.00 -8.81 7.94
C VAL A 525 39.43 -9.24 6.54
N SER A 526 38.47 -9.33 5.63
CA SER A 526 38.65 -9.79 4.25
C SER A 526 38.29 -8.69 3.28
N SER A 527 39.10 -8.53 2.23
CA SER A 527 38.74 -7.76 1.04
C SER A 527 38.20 -8.70 -0.04
N SER A 528 37.85 -8.15 -1.21
CA SER A 528 37.52 -8.97 -2.39
C SER A 528 38.74 -9.70 -2.97
N ASN A 529 39.95 -9.50 -2.44
CA ASN A 529 41.21 -10.09 -2.94
C ASN A 529 41.90 -11.02 -1.92
N GLU A 530 42.01 -10.63 -0.66
CA GLU A 530 42.67 -11.42 0.39
C GLU A 530 42.08 -11.15 1.77
N GLY A 531 42.46 -11.93 2.78
CA GLY A 531 42.03 -11.73 4.16
C GLY A 531 43.18 -11.71 5.16
N TYR A 532 42.99 -10.95 6.23
CA TYR A 532 43.91 -10.84 7.36
C TYR A 532 43.18 -11.19 8.66
N GLY A 533 43.64 -12.22 9.35
CA GLY A 533 43.07 -12.66 10.63
C GLY A 533 44.10 -12.71 11.75
N SER A 534 43.63 -12.49 12.98
CA SER A 534 44.47 -12.48 14.19
C SER A 534 43.63 -12.79 15.44
N ASN A 535 44.31 -13.05 16.55
CA ASN A 535 43.77 -13.24 17.90
C ASN A 535 44.22 -12.13 18.87
N SER A 536 44.49 -10.94 18.34
CA SER A 536 44.97 -9.79 19.12
C SER A 536 44.68 -8.48 18.41
N ASN A 537 44.84 -7.36 19.12
CA ASN A 537 44.79 -6.03 18.49
C ASN A 537 45.91 -5.88 17.46
N VAL A 538 45.56 -5.31 16.31
CA VAL A 538 46.48 -5.10 15.19
C VAL A 538 46.37 -3.65 14.73
N TYR A 539 47.50 -3.02 14.43
CA TYR A 539 47.55 -1.63 14.01
C TYR A 539 48.16 -1.51 12.62
N ASN A 540 47.44 -0.85 11.71
CA ASN A 540 47.87 -0.55 10.35
C ASN A 540 48.38 -1.79 9.58
N ALA A 541 47.73 -2.94 9.75
CA ALA A 541 48.03 -4.10 8.92
C ALA A 541 47.63 -3.83 7.48
N LYS A 542 48.56 -4.12 6.57
CA LYS A 542 48.35 -3.90 5.15
C LYS A 542 47.52 -5.04 4.57
N LEU A 543 46.39 -4.71 3.94
CA LEU A 543 45.48 -5.64 3.28
C LEU A 543 45.30 -5.22 1.82
N ARG A 544 45.55 -6.12 0.87
CA ARG A 544 45.37 -5.86 -0.56
C ARG A 544 43.89 -5.81 -0.90
N ILE A 545 43.55 -4.95 -1.85
CA ILE A 545 42.19 -4.80 -2.35
C ILE A 545 42.17 -5.00 -3.88
N ILE A 546 41.01 -5.35 -4.44
CA ILE A 546 40.90 -5.73 -5.86
C ILE A 546 41.02 -4.53 -6.82
N GLY A 547 40.75 -3.31 -6.34
CA GLY A 547 40.75 -2.08 -7.14
C GLY A 547 41.03 -0.81 -6.33
N PRO A 548 40.84 0.39 -6.91
CA PRO A 548 40.98 1.67 -6.21
C PRO A 548 39.94 1.88 -5.10
N VAL A 549 38.85 1.11 -5.13
CA VAL A 549 37.80 1.00 -4.11
C VAL A 549 37.49 -0.49 -3.92
N ASP A 550 37.20 -0.92 -2.70
CA ASP A 550 36.82 -2.30 -2.36
C ASP A 550 35.96 -2.32 -1.10
N ILE A 551 35.37 -3.47 -0.77
CA ILE A 551 34.60 -3.69 0.46
C ILE A 551 35.42 -4.59 1.36
N LEU A 552 35.66 -4.13 2.58
CA LEU A 552 36.16 -4.99 3.64
C LEU A 552 34.97 -5.60 4.36
N THR A 553 35.02 -6.90 4.59
CA THR A 553 34.11 -7.63 5.47
C THR A 553 34.88 -8.06 6.71
N ALA A 554 34.26 -7.97 7.88
CA ALA A 554 34.86 -8.33 9.15
C ALA A 554 34.00 -9.37 9.87
N SER A 555 34.64 -10.43 10.33
CA SER A 555 34.03 -11.49 11.12
C SER A 555 34.82 -11.72 12.40
N VAL A 556 34.14 -12.21 13.45
CA VAL A 556 34.76 -12.59 14.71
C VAL A 556 34.11 -13.84 15.25
N ASN A 557 34.93 -14.74 15.78
CA ASN A 557 34.46 -15.98 16.39
C ASN A 557 34.14 -15.76 17.86
N SER A 558 32.89 -16.07 18.23
CA SER A 558 32.52 -16.22 19.63
C SER A 558 33.14 -17.49 20.22
N THR A 559 33.47 -17.48 21.52
CA THR A 559 34.02 -18.64 22.24
C THR A 559 32.96 -19.28 23.14
N SER A 560 33.31 -20.33 23.90
CA SER A 560 32.41 -20.90 24.92
C SER A 560 32.10 -19.91 26.05
N LEU A 561 32.97 -18.94 26.32
CA LEU A 561 32.86 -17.99 27.43
C LEU A 561 32.53 -16.56 27.01
N TYR A 562 32.62 -16.22 25.73
CA TYR A 562 32.38 -14.86 25.24
C TYR A 562 31.57 -14.86 23.94
N GLU A 563 30.62 -13.95 23.85
CA GLU A 563 29.91 -13.61 22.63
C GLU A 563 30.50 -12.32 22.09
N CYS A 564 31.01 -12.38 20.86
CA CYS A 564 31.81 -11.32 20.28
C CYS A 564 31.17 -10.81 19.00
N THR A 565 31.23 -9.50 18.82
CA THR A 565 30.84 -8.78 17.61
C THR A 565 32.02 -7.95 17.12
N ILE A 566 32.09 -7.70 15.83
CA ILE A 566 33.08 -6.80 15.23
C ILE A 566 32.34 -5.71 14.47
N SER A 567 32.66 -4.46 14.76
CA SER A 567 31.98 -3.30 14.18
C SER A 567 32.97 -2.34 13.51
N PRO A 568 32.68 -1.89 12.28
CA PRO A 568 31.58 -2.36 11.42
C PRO A 568 31.83 -3.77 10.87
N SER A 569 30.78 -4.50 10.50
CA SER A 569 30.90 -5.82 9.85
C SER A 569 31.23 -5.71 8.35
N SER A 570 30.98 -4.56 7.73
CA SER A 570 31.43 -4.26 6.37
C SER A 570 31.69 -2.77 6.18
N VAL A 571 32.64 -2.43 5.31
CA VAL A 571 32.92 -1.04 4.95
C VAL A 571 33.52 -0.90 3.56
N ILE A 572 33.12 0.15 2.84
CA ILE A 572 33.74 0.56 1.58
C ILE A 572 35.03 1.33 1.89
N VAL A 573 36.14 0.87 1.33
CA VAL A 573 37.47 1.44 1.51
C VAL A 573 38.06 1.90 0.17
N ARG A 574 38.90 2.93 0.22
CA ARG A 574 39.64 3.44 -0.95
C ARG A 574 41.12 3.10 -0.82
N ASN A 575 41.82 2.95 -1.93
CA ASN A 575 43.25 2.67 -1.91
C ASN A 575 44.03 3.69 -1.05
N GLY A 576 44.89 3.18 -0.17
CA GLY A 576 45.70 3.96 0.78
C GLY A 576 44.96 4.43 2.04
N SER A 577 43.66 4.11 2.17
CA SER A 577 42.88 4.51 3.35
C SER A 577 43.21 3.66 4.59
N TYR A 578 42.92 4.24 5.75
CA TYR A 578 43.04 3.60 7.06
C TYR A 578 41.66 3.33 7.60
N TYR A 579 41.42 2.12 8.10
CA TYR A 579 40.13 1.76 8.67
C TYR A 579 40.28 1.03 10.00
N THR A 580 39.39 1.33 10.94
CA THR A 580 39.41 0.74 12.28
C THR A 580 38.17 -0.12 12.51
N PHE A 581 38.38 -1.38 12.88
CA PHE A 581 37.37 -2.29 13.37
C PHE A 581 37.51 -2.42 14.88
N THR A 582 36.37 -2.49 15.57
CA THR A 582 36.34 -2.67 17.03
C THR A 582 35.72 -4.03 17.32
N VAL A 583 36.48 -4.90 17.97
CA VAL A 583 35.96 -6.15 18.55
C VAL A 583 35.32 -5.81 19.88
N ASN A 584 34.07 -6.23 20.07
CA ASN A 584 33.36 -6.11 21.35
C ASN A 584 32.95 -7.50 21.78
N CYS A 585 33.57 -7.98 22.85
CA CYS A 585 33.26 -9.26 23.45
C CYS A 585 32.57 -9.06 24.80
N PHE A 586 31.41 -9.68 24.95
CA PHE A 586 30.69 -9.76 26.21
C PHE A 586 30.88 -11.16 26.78
N TYR A 587 31.14 -11.25 28.08
CA TYR A 587 31.19 -12.54 28.74
C TYR A 587 29.82 -13.22 28.56
N LYS A 588 29.79 -14.42 27.98
CA LYS A 588 28.60 -15.27 27.99
C LYS A 588 28.34 -15.54 29.45
N SER A 589 27.38 -14.84 30.02
CA SER A 589 27.11 -14.93 31.46
C SER A 589 26.99 -16.41 31.82
N GLN A 590 27.82 -16.86 32.76
CA GLN A 590 27.58 -18.11 33.45
C GLN A 590 26.23 -17.92 34.11
N SER A 591 25.19 -18.60 33.61
CA SER A 591 23.78 -18.54 34.05
C SER A 591 23.57 -17.61 35.24
N HIS A 592 23.51 -16.29 34.99
CA HIS A 592 23.01 -15.39 36.01
C HIS A 592 21.51 -15.65 36.03
N PRO A 593 20.94 -15.88 37.22
CA PRO A 593 19.58 -16.39 37.32
C PRO A 593 18.65 -15.43 36.59
N LEU A 594 17.99 -15.96 35.55
CA LEU A 594 16.70 -15.44 35.09
C LEU A 594 15.93 -15.11 36.36
N SER A 595 15.72 -13.82 36.61
CA SER A 595 14.97 -13.41 37.79
C SER A 595 13.51 -13.71 37.47
N VAL A 596 13.15 -14.95 37.79
CA VAL A 596 11.83 -15.59 37.68
C VAL A 596 11.46 -16.07 36.27
N THR A 597 11.86 -17.29 35.95
CA THR A 597 11.11 -18.14 35.00
C THR A 597 9.95 -18.77 35.75
N LYS A 598 8.71 -18.46 35.36
CA LYS A 598 7.53 -19.09 35.92
C LYS A 598 6.67 -19.65 34.80
N LEU A 599 6.36 -20.94 34.89
CA LEU A 599 5.28 -21.53 34.12
C LEU A 599 3.96 -21.02 34.71
N VAL A 600 3.22 -20.27 33.93
CA VAL A 600 1.88 -19.79 34.26
C VAL A 600 0.88 -20.74 33.62
N THR A 601 -0.02 -21.26 34.44
CA THR A 601 -1.12 -22.13 34.02
C THR A 601 -2.43 -21.63 34.61
N ASN A 602 -3.49 -21.54 33.80
CA ASN A 602 -4.82 -21.12 34.26
C ASN A 602 -4.80 -19.75 34.96
N ALA A 603 -3.98 -18.83 34.44
CA ALA A 603 -3.89 -17.44 34.89
C ALA A 603 -3.46 -16.55 33.71
N PRO A 604 -3.69 -15.23 33.79
CA PRO A 604 -3.22 -14.28 32.77
C PRO A 604 -1.71 -14.38 32.61
N ALA A 605 -1.21 -14.36 31.37
CA ALA A 605 0.22 -14.27 31.11
C ALA A 605 0.63 -12.84 30.81
N GLY A 606 1.31 -12.18 31.75
CA GLY A 606 1.68 -10.78 31.59
C GLY A 606 2.60 -10.24 32.67
N ILE A 607 2.81 -8.93 32.61
CA ILE A 607 3.62 -8.14 33.55
C ILE A 607 2.79 -7.03 34.18
N GLU A 608 2.98 -6.83 35.48
CA GLU A 608 2.27 -5.84 36.31
C GLU A 608 3.14 -4.62 36.60
N TYR A 609 2.52 -3.45 36.59
CA TYR A 609 3.13 -2.17 36.93
C TYR A 609 3.29 -2.02 38.45
N VAL A 610 4.53 -1.91 38.91
CA VAL A 610 4.87 -1.62 40.32
C VAL A 610 5.65 -0.31 40.49
N GLY A 611 5.63 0.54 39.46
CA GLY A 611 6.25 1.87 39.47
C GLY A 611 5.46 2.94 40.23
N PRO A 612 5.95 4.19 40.25
CA PRO A 612 5.25 5.30 40.92
C PRO A 612 3.93 5.65 40.22
N PRO A 613 3.00 6.38 40.86
CA PRO A 613 1.83 6.92 40.18
C PRO A 613 2.21 7.71 38.92
N THR A 614 1.46 7.52 37.83
CA THR A 614 1.75 8.11 36.51
C THR A 614 0.49 8.69 35.87
N THR A 615 0.62 9.60 34.92
CA THR A 615 -0.50 10.10 34.12
C THR A 615 -0.70 9.32 32.82
N ALA A 616 0.29 8.53 32.39
CA ALA A 616 0.15 7.69 31.21
C ALA A 616 0.95 6.39 31.30
N LEU A 617 0.42 5.35 30.67
CA LEU A 617 1.05 4.06 30.46
C LEU A 617 1.07 3.75 28.96
N ALA A 618 2.17 3.14 28.52
CA ALA A 618 2.32 2.60 27.17
C ALA A 618 2.76 1.14 27.28
N GLY A 619 1.96 0.25 26.72
CA GLY A 619 2.23 -1.18 26.65
C GLY A 619 2.56 -1.56 25.22
N TYR A 620 3.79 -1.99 24.95
CA TYR A 620 4.13 -2.59 23.66
C TYR A 620 3.89 -4.09 23.72
N TYR A 621 3.31 -4.61 22.65
CA TYR A 621 3.25 -6.03 22.40
C TYR A 621 3.82 -6.34 21.02
N CYS A 622 4.37 -7.54 20.86
CA CYS A 622 4.74 -8.10 19.57
C CYS A 622 4.45 -9.59 19.59
N ILE A 623 3.72 -10.07 18.59
CA ILE A 623 3.18 -11.41 18.53
C ILE A 623 3.73 -12.08 17.28
N GLU A 624 4.48 -13.16 17.46
CA GLU A 624 5.03 -13.99 16.39
C GLU A 624 4.32 -15.34 16.39
N ASP A 625 4.00 -15.84 15.18
CA ASP A 625 3.43 -17.17 14.96
C ASP A 625 2.19 -17.50 15.83
N ILE A 626 1.30 -16.50 15.98
CA ILE A 626 0.06 -16.72 16.73
C ILE A 626 -0.88 -17.64 15.98
N ASN A 627 -1.06 -18.81 16.55
CA ASN A 627 -1.99 -19.81 16.08
C ASN A 627 -2.76 -20.31 17.32
N THR A 628 -3.95 -19.74 17.51
CA THR A 628 -4.83 -20.01 18.64
C THR A 628 -6.11 -20.68 18.18
N SER A 629 -6.60 -21.69 18.90
CA SER A 629 -7.85 -22.36 18.52
C SER A 629 -9.12 -21.60 18.93
N ASN A 630 -9.03 -20.59 19.80
CA ASN A 630 -10.19 -19.88 20.37
C ASN A 630 -10.01 -18.36 20.54
N GLY A 631 -9.10 -17.76 19.76
CA GLY A 631 -8.84 -16.32 19.79
C GLY A 631 -7.93 -15.87 20.94
N TYR A 632 -7.56 -14.60 20.95
CA TYR A 632 -6.70 -13.98 21.96
C TYR A 632 -6.99 -12.47 22.11
N SER A 633 -6.53 -11.91 23.21
CA SER A 633 -6.51 -10.48 23.50
C SER A 633 -5.27 -10.10 24.32
N ILE A 634 -4.63 -9.00 23.95
CA ILE A 634 -3.63 -8.28 24.72
C ILE A 634 -4.33 -7.10 25.39
N GLN A 635 -4.19 -6.98 26.70
CA GLN A 635 -4.90 -5.96 27.49
C GLN A 635 -3.89 -5.10 28.24
N LEU A 636 -3.83 -3.81 27.91
CA LEU A 636 -3.21 -2.80 28.76
C LEU A 636 -4.26 -2.31 29.75
N SER A 637 -4.18 -2.81 30.98
CA SER A 637 -5.09 -2.45 32.07
C SER A 637 -4.47 -1.40 32.97
N ALA A 638 -5.27 -0.44 33.45
CA ALA A 638 -4.84 0.59 34.37
C ALA A 638 -5.89 0.88 35.46
N MET A 639 -5.47 0.79 36.72
CA MET A 639 -6.29 1.19 37.86
C MET A 639 -6.10 2.68 38.11
N LEU A 640 -7.20 3.42 38.20
CA LEU A 640 -7.18 4.86 38.42
C LEU A 640 -7.26 5.20 39.91
N SER A 641 -6.77 6.39 40.28
CA SER A 641 -6.75 6.91 41.66
C SER A 641 -8.09 6.90 42.42
N ASN A 642 -9.21 6.79 41.72
CA ASN A 642 -10.56 6.76 42.28
C ASN A 642 -11.20 5.36 42.27
N GLY A 643 -10.44 4.31 41.95
CA GLY A 643 -10.91 2.93 41.93
C GLY A 643 -11.61 2.49 40.63
N VAL A 644 -11.60 3.32 39.59
CA VAL A 644 -12.06 2.92 38.25
C VAL A 644 -10.97 2.11 37.56
N LEU A 645 -11.34 0.99 36.93
CA LEU A 645 -10.44 0.19 36.10
C LEU A 645 -10.69 0.54 34.63
N VAL A 646 -9.64 0.86 33.89
CA VAL A 646 -9.70 1.08 32.44
C VAL A 646 -8.86 0.04 31.73
N GLN A 647 -9.30 -0.38 30.55
CA GLN A 647 -8.61 -1.36 29.73
C GLN A 647 -8.57 -0.88 28.29
N ASN A 648 -7.39 -0.89 27.70
CA ASN A 648 -7.15 -0.73 26.27
C ASN A 648 -6.70 -2.09 25.75
N SER A 649 -7.43 -2.66 24.81
CA SER A 649 -7.30 -4.05 24.42
C SER A 649 -7.13 -4.18 22.91
N TYR A 650 -6.30 -5.15 22.51
CA TYR A 650 -6.12 -5.57 21.13
C TYR A 650 -6.35 -7.08 21.03
N GLY A 651 -7.25 -7.54 20.17
CA GLY A 651 -7.52 -8.98 20.10
C GLY A 651 -8.49 -9.39 19.03
N THR A 652 -8.69 -10.70 18.92
CA THR A 652 -9.72 -11.29 18.07
C THR A 652 -11.05 -11.29 18.80
N PHE A 653 -12.02 -10.59 18.24
CA PHE A 653 -13.40 -10.54 18.73
C PHE A 653 -14.28 -11.37 17.81
N VAL A 654 -15.29 -11.99 18.42
CA VAL A 654 -16.30 -12.80 17.73
C VAL A 654 -17.61 -12.05 17.86
N GLU A 655 -18.15 -11.56 16.74
CA GLU A 655 -19.50 -11.00 16.70
C GLU A 655 -20.47 -11.96 16.02
N GLU A 656 -21.68 -12.01 16.57
CA GLU A 656 -22.81 -12.66 15.92
C GLU A 656 -23.17 -11.81 14.70
N SER A 657 -23.20 -12.44 13.52
CA SER A 657 -23.68 -11.79 12.31
C SER A 657 -25.06 -11.21 12.58
N VAL A 658 -25.22 -9.90 12.39
CA VAL A 658 -26.54 -9.27 12.35
C VAL A 658 -27.31 -10.00 11.24
N ASN A 659 -28.34 -10.79 11.63
CA ASN A 659 -29.13 -11.74 10.82
C ASN A 659 -28.77 -13.24 10.90
N GLY A 660 -28.11 -13.72 11.96
CA GLY A 660 -27.98 -15.17 12.23
C GLY A 660 -27.12 -15.93 11.21
N GLY A 661 -26.19 -15.24 10.55
CA GLY A 661 -25.14 -15.84 9.73
C GLY A 661 -24.00 -16.44 10.59
N PRO A 662 -23.00 -17.08 9.95
CA PRO A 662 -21.86 -17.64 10.67
C PRO A 662 -21.09 -16.56 11.44
N TRP A 663 -20.57 -16.92 12.62
CA TRP A 663 -19.73 -16.08 13.46
C TRP A 663 -18.55 -15.51 12.66
N VAL A 664 -18.34 -14.20 12.71
CA VAL A 664 -17.21 -13.54 12.04
C VAL A 664 -16.18 -13.19 13.11
N THR A 665 -14.98 -13.76 12.98
CA THR A 665 -13.82 -13.39 13.81
C THR A 665 -13.07 -12.26 13.13
N TYR A 666 -12.87 -11.16 13.85
CA TYR A 666 -12.07 -10.03 13.37
C TYR A 666 -11.11 -9.56 14.46
N THR A 667 -9.98 -8.97 14.08
CA THR A 667 -9.03 -8.40 15.03
C THR A 667 -9.26 -6.90 15.13
N ALA A 668 -9.43 -6.37 16.33
CA ALA A 668 -9.72 -4.96 16.54
C ALA A 668 -9.07 -4.42 17.82
N LEU A 669 -9.20 -3.11 17.99
CA LEU A 669 -8.99 -2.43 19.25
C LEU A 669 -10.33 -2.31 19.99
N SER A 670 -10.26 -2.32 21.31
CA SER A 670 -11.42 -2.19 22.19
C SER A 670 -10.99 -1.44 23.44
N ASP A 671 -11.84 -0.55 23.95
CA ASP A 671 -11.68 0.00 25.28
C ASP A 671 -12.83 -0.39 26.20
N SER A 672 -12.54 -0.42 27.49
CA SER A 672 -13.53 -0.68 28.52
C SER A 672 -13.19 0.09 29.79
N VAL A 673 -14.22 0.67 30.41
CA VAL A 673 -14.16 1.37 31.68
C VAL A 673 -15.11 0.67 32.64
N TRP A 674 -14.56 0.23 33.77
CA TRP A 674 -15.26 -0.54 34.77
C TRP A 674 -15.30 0.20 36.10
N SER A 675 -16.48 0.29 36.69
CA SER A 675 -16.65 0.66 38.09
C SER A 675 -16.38 -0.56 38.95
N MET A 676 -15.31 -0.51 39.75
CA MET A 676 -14.93 -1.61 40.65
C MET A 676 -15.64 -1.46 42.00
N GLY A 677 -16.57 -2.37 42.29
CA GLY A 677 -17.28 -2.50 43.56
C GLY A 677 -17.43 -3.96 43.97
N ALA A 678 -18.38 -4.29 44.86
CA ALA A 678 -18.67 -5.69 45.20
C ALA A 678 -19.12 -6.54 43.99
N SER A 679 -19.54 -5.88 42.91
CA SER A 679 -19.77 -6.49 41.60
C SER A 679 -19.28 -5.50 40.53
N PRO A 680 -18.24 -5.84 39.75
CA PRO A 680 -17.74 -4.98 38.68
C PRO A 680 -18.85 -4.68 37.66
N GLN A 681 -18.96 -3.41 37.24
CA GLN A 681 -19.92 -2.99 36.21
C GLN A 681 -19.20 -2.24 35.09
N LEU A 682 -19.45 -2.66 33.85
CA LEU A 682 -19.03 -1.93 32.66
C LEU A 682 -19.84 -0.65 32.57
N ILE A 683 -19.18 0.50 32.64
CA ILE A 683 -19.81 1.83 32.60
C ILE A 683 -19.55 2.57 31.29
N HIS A 684 -18.53 2.14 30.55
CA HIS A 684 -18.26 2.53 29.16
C HIS A 684 -17.49 1.41 28.48
N GLY A 685 -17.78 1.19 27.21
CA GLY A 685 -17.01 0.30 26.37
C GLY A 685 -17.32 0.63 24.92
N ASN A 686 -16.27 0.76 24.14
CA ASN A 686 -16.38 1.06 22.72
C ASN A 686 -15.48 0.09 21.95
N ASN A 687 -16.11 -0.53 20.96
CA ASN A 687 -15.41 -1.27 19.93
C ASN A 687 -15.51 -0.39 18.70
N PRO A 688 -14.46 0.34 18.30
CA PRO A 688 -14.41 0.96 16.99
C PRO A 688 -14.37 -0.15 15.92
N GLY A 689 -15.51 -0.80 15.67
CA GLY A 689 -15.68 -1.96 14.77
C GLY A 689 -15.40 -1.67 13.29
N ASN A 690 -14.81 -0.51 12.97
CA ASN A 690 -14.42 -0.08 11.64
C ASN A 690 -12.90 0.07 11.46
N ASP A 691 -12.10 0.04 12.52
CA ASP A 691 -10.63 0.11 12.44
C ASP A 691 -10.05 -1.31 12.63
N ILE A 692 -10.18 -2.14 11.60
CA ILE A 692 -9.49 -3.44 11.53
C ILE A 692 -7.98 -3.15 11.47
N VAL A 693 -7.32 -3.18 12.61
CA VAL A 693 -5.87 -3.01 12.73
C VAL A 693 -5.26 -4.40 12.85
N ASN A 694 -4.67 -4.93 11.79
CA ASN A 694 -3.82 -6.11 11.90
C ASN A 694 -2.39 -5.66 12.23
N ALA A 695 -2.07 -5.59 13.52
CA ALA A 695 -0.78 -5.13 14.00
C ALA A 695 -0.18 -6.20 14.91
N PRO A 696 0.68 -7.08 14.36
CA PRO A 696 1.35 -8.10 15.16
C PRO A 696 2.22 -7.47 16.24
N CYS A 697 2.74 -6.26 15.99
CA CYS A 697 3.48 -5.49 16.98
C CYS A 697 2.99 -4.04 17.00
N ALA A 698 2.63 -3.55 18.18
CA ALA A 698 2.13 -2.19 18.36
C ALA A 698 2.22 -1.74 19.81
N TRP A 699 1.92 -0.46 20.02
CA TRP A 699 1.73 0.14 21.33
C TRP A 699 0.25 0.34 21.61
N LEU A 700 -0.19 -0.05 22.80
CA LEU A 700 -1.42 0.42 23.43
C LEU A 700 -1.05 1.55 24.39
N ILE A 701 -1.84 2.62 24.39
CA ILE A 701 -1.60 3.81 25.21
C ILE A 701 -2.86 4.15 25.99
N THR A 702 -2.68 4.41 27.29
CA THR A 702 -3.71 4.96 28.17
C THR A 702 -3.15 6.21 28.84
N ALA A 703 -3.80 7.36 28.64
CA ALA A 703 -3.39 8.63 29.24
C ALA A 703 -4.54 9.32 29.98
N LEU A 704 -4.22 10.00 31.07
CA LEU A 704 -5.13 10.82 31.86
C LEU A 704 -4.81 12.29 31.69
N ARG A 705 -5.84 13.08 31.37
CA ARG A 705 -5.73 14.54 31.34
C ARG A 705 -7.03 15.18 31.80
N ASN A 706 -6.95 16.07 32.79
CA ASN A 706 -8.09 16.84 33.29
C ASN A 706 -9.33 16.00 33.69
N GLY A 707 -9.11 14.83 34.30
CA GLY A 707 -10.20 13.94 34.72
C GLY A 707 -10.84 13.11 33.60
N VAL A 708 -10.26 13.13 32.40
CA VAL A 708 -10.66 12.31 31.25
C VAL A 708 -9.55 11.30 30.96
N VAL A 709 -9.95 10.04 30.74
CA VAL A 709 -9.05 9.00 30.22
C VAL A 709 -9.13 8.98 28.70
N TYR A 710 -8.00 8.81 28.05
CA TYR A 710 -7.86 8.69 26.59
C TYR A 710 -7.27 7.33 26.25
N PHE A 711 -7.82 6.71 25.21
CA PHE A 711 -7.40 5.43 24.68
C PHE A 711 -6.82 5.62 23.28
N GLY A 712 -5.60 5.13 23.10
CA GLY A 712 -4.88 5.27 21.84
C GLY A 712 -3.99 4.09 21.54
N TYR A 713 -3.46 4.09 20.32
CA TYR A 713 -2.50 3.11 19.86
C TYR A 713 -1.43 3.76 18.98
N SER A 714 -0.29 3.09 18.83
CA SER A 714 0.77 3.49 17.90
C SER A 714 1.32 2.28 17.16
N LEU A 715 1.33 2.34 15.84
CA LEU A 715 1.88 1.28 14.97
C LEU A 715 3.35 1.53 14.60
N ASP A 716 3.76 2.81 14.58
CA ASP A 716 5.09 3.25 14.18
C ASP A 716 6.03 3.52 15.37
N GLY A 717 5.48 3.53 16.59
CA GLY A 717 6.20 3.92 17.80
C GLY A 717 6.59 5.40 17.84
N ARG A 718 6.06 6.24 16.93
CA ARG A 718 6.41 7.67 16.77
C ARG A 718 5.22 8.60 16.91
N SER A 719 4.01 8.14 16.66
CA SER A 719 2.78 8.94 16.75
C SER A 719 1.64 8.15 17.40
N ILE A 720 0.75 8.86 18.12
CA ILE A 720 -0.41 8.26 18.80
C ILE A 720 -1.68 8.54 18.00
N ASN A 721 -2.43 7.49 17.70
CA ASN A 721 -3.81 7.60 17.22
C ASN A 721 -4.75 7.43 18.42
N TRP A 722 -5.40 8.51 18.84
CA TRP A 722 -6.43 8.49 19.87
C TRP A 722 -7.77 8.14 19.24
N TYR A 723 -8.43 7.09 19.74
CA TYR A 723 -9.69 6.60 19.16
C TYR A 723 -10.88 6.72 20.11
N ASP A 724 -10.66 6.79 21.43
CA ASP A 724 -11.74 7.04 22.38
C ASP A 724 -11.27 7.82 23.62
N SER A 725 -12.23 8.38 24.34
CA SER A 725 -12.01 9.04 25.63
C SER A 725 -13.26 8.99 26.51
N TYR A 726 -13.08 8.88 27.83
CA TYR A 726 -14.19 8.83 28.77
C TYR A 726 -13.94 9.68 30.04
N PRO A 727 -14.94 10.43 30.54
CA PRO A 727 -14.81 11.14 31.81
C PRO A 727 -14.78 10.16 32.99
N VAL A 728 -13.67 10.14 33.73
CA VAL A 728 -13.46 9.24 34.87
C VAL A 728 -13.28 9.96 36.19
N ASN A 729 -13.01 11.27 36.19
CA ASN A 729 -12.72 12.07 37.39
C ASN A 729 -11.59 11.49 38.26
N ALA A 730 -10.49 11.13 37.61
CA ALA A 730 -9.26 10.63 38.24
C ALA A 730 -8.06 11.49 37.84
N SER A 731 -7.05 11.58 38.71
CA SER A 731 -5.86 12.42 38.50
C SER A 731 -4.61 11.65 38.07
N TYR A 732 -4.52 10.35 38.38
CA TYR A 732 -3.37 9.51 38.04
C TYR A 732 -3.77 8.03 38.01
N ILE A 733 -2.93 7.24 37.33
CA ILE A 733 -2.91 5.78 37.32
C ILE A 733 -2.07 5.32 38.52
N VAL A 734 -2.58 4.34 39.26
CA VAL A 734 -1.90 3.78 40.44
C VAL A 734 -1.22 2.45 40.13
N PRO A 735 -0.04 2.17 40.71
CA PRO A 735 0.41 0.79 40.83
C PRO A 735 -0.57 0.04 41.74
N THR A 736 -0.90 -1.18 41.39
CA THR A 736 -1.85 -1.98 42.17
C THR A 736 -1.18 -3.20 42.76
N MET A 737 -1.48 -3.49 44.02
CA MET A 737 -1.05 -4.71 44.71
C MET A 737 -1.92 -5.93 44.33
N LEU A 738 -3.01 -5.73 43.59
CA LEU A 738 -3.96 -6.77 43.19
C LEU A 738 -3.88 -7.11 41.68
N GLY A 739 -2.95 -6.50 40.96
CA GLY A 739 -2.63 -6.86 39.58
C GLY A 739 -3.41 -6.20 38.44
N TYR A 740 -4.38 -5.33 38.72
CA TYR A 740 -5.17 -4.58 37.73
C TYR A 740 -4.45 -3.53 36.84
N THR A 741 -3.15 -3.28 37.04
CA THR A 741 -2.37 -2.33 36.23
C THR A 741 -1.23 -3.10 35.61
N ASN A 742 -1.41 -3.48 34.35
CA ASN A 742 -0.62 -4.53 33.72
C ASN A 742 -0.69 -4.42 32.19
N ILE A 743 0.17 -5.18 31.52
CA ILE A 743 -0.08 -5.66 30.17
C ILE A 743 -0.08 -7.19 30.20
N ALA A 744 -1.14 -7.81 29.68
CA ALA A 744 -1.32 -9.26 29.74
C ALA A 744 -2.02 -9.84 28.51
N LEU A 745 -1.75 -11.12 28.23
CA LEU A 745 -2.39 -11.96 27.22
C LEU A 745 -3.49 -12.82 27.86
N GLY A 746 -4.66 -12.90 27.20
CA GLY A 746 -5.84 -13.69 27.57
C GLY A 746 -6.76 -13.93 26.35
N SER A 747 -7.95 -14.54 26.52
CA SER A 747 -8.80 -15.03 25.41
C SER A 747 -9.97 -14.11 25.03
N GLY A 748 -10.19 -13.01 25.76
CA GLY A 748 -11.46 -12.31 25.77
C GLY A 748 -12.54 -13.05 26.59
N ASN A 749 -13.51 -12.31 27.14
CA ASN A 749 -14.76 -12.84 27.73
C ASN A 749 -14.63 -13.89 28.86
N GLY A 750 -13.48 -13.98 29.52
CA GLY A 750 -13.25 -14.92 30.61
C GLY A 750 -12.91 -16.36 30.18
N GLU A 751 -12.57 -16.56 28.91
CA GLU A 751 -12.10 -17.85 28.40
C GLU A 751 -10.58 -18.03 28.53
N GLU A 752 -10.09 -19.25 28.32
CA GLU A 752 -8.68 -19.64 28.37
C GLU A 752 -8.06 -19.69 26.96
N THR A 753 -7.07 -18.86 26.65
CA THR A 753 -6.37 -18.88 25.35
C THR A 753 -5.56 -20.14 25.19
N GLN A 754 -5.81 -20.86 24.09
CA GLN A 754 -5.03 -22.02 23.69
C GLN A 754 -3.92 -21.61 22.72
N LEU A 755 -2.70 -21.46 23.23
CA LEU A 755 -1.51 -21.19 22.42
C LEU A 755 -1.00 -22.49 21.77
N SER A 756 -0.57 -22.41 20.50
CA SER A 756 0.06 -23.53 19.77
C SER A 756 1.60 -23.48 19.85
N GLY A 757 2.27 -24.54 19.37
CA GLY A 757 3.65 -24.90 19.71
C GLY A 757 4.77 -23.91 19.35
N ASP A 758 4.47 -22.84 18.62
CA ASP A 758 5.46 -21.84 18.18
C ASP A 758 5.08 -20.40 18.57
N THR A 759 4.00 -20.18 19.32
CA THR A 759 3.54 -18.80 19.62
C THR A 759 4.48 -18.09 20.60
N LEU A 760 4.97 -16.92 20.17
CA LEU A 760 5.81 -16.02 20.97
C LEU A 760 5.13 -14.67 21.12
N VAL A 761 5.05 -14.16 22.35
CA VAL A 761 4.54 -12.82 22.64
C VAL A 761 5.54 -12.05 23.49
N TYR A 762 6.01 -10.92 22.97
CA TYR A 762 6.87 -9.98 23.68
C TYR A 762 6.01 -8.88 24.27
N LEU A 763 6.12 -8.62 25.57
CA LEU A 763 5.42 -7.54 26.25
C LEU A 763 6.42 -6.57 26.84
N SER A 764 6.19 -5.27 26.73
CA SER A 764 6.95 -4.29 27.51
C SER A 764 6.06 -3.15 27.97
N LEU A 765 6.37 -2.59 29.13
CA LEU A 765 5.55 -1.59 29.78
C LEU A 765 6.40 -0.37 30.13
N TYR A 766 5.85 0.80 29.84
CA TYR A 766 6.47 2.10 30.04
C TYR A 766 5.50 3.03 30.76
N TYR A 767 6.03 3.91 31.59
CA TYR A 767 5.26 4.95 32.25
C TYR A 767 5.82 6.33 31.92
N TRP A 768 4.94 7.32 31.91
CA TRP A 768 5.32 8.71 31.73
C TRP A 768 5.81 9.33 33.04
N ASN A 769 7.08 9.72 33.09
CA ASN A 769 7.66 10.32 34.30
C ASN A 769 7.46 11.84 34.39
N GLY A 770 6.70 12.43 33.47
CA GLY A 770 6.49 13.87 33.36
C GLY A 770 7.32 14.56 32.27
N THR A 771 8.44 13.94 31.84
CA THR A 771 9.37 14.50 30.83
C THR A 771 9.69 13.53 29.69
N GLY A 772 9.40 12.24 29.86
CA GLY A 772 9.67 11.20 28.89
C GLY A 772 9.12 9.85 29.34
N TRP A 773 9.15 8.88 28.43
CA TRP A 773 8.85 7.48 28.75
C TRP A 773 10.04 6.85 29.46
N ALA A 774 9.76 6.22 30.60
CA ALA A 774 10.72 5.39 31.32
C ALA A 774 10.24 3.94 31.32
N PRO A 775 11.15 2.94 31.18
CA PRO A 775 10.82 1.55 31.41
C PRO A 775 10.13 1.38 32.77
N ALA A 776 9.01 0.69 32.80
CA ALA A 776 8.27 0.47 34.01
C ALA A 776 8.98 -0.57 34.90
N PRO A 777 9.09 -0.32 36.22
CA PRO A 777 9.30 -1.39 37.18
C PRO A 777 8.12 -2.37 37.10
N VAL A 778 8.42 -3.65 36.84
CA VAL A 778 7.40 -4.68 36.67
C VAL A 778 7.60 -5.92 37.55
N THR A 779 6.50 -6.64 37.81
CA THR A 779 6.48 -8.00 38.37
C THR A 779 5.62 -8.92 37.49
N LEU A 780 5.57 -10.22 37.76
CA LEU A 780 4.67 -11.13 37.07
C LEU A 780 3.20 -10.85 37.42
N ALA A 781 2.33 -10.91 36.41
CA ALA A 781 0.90 -10.77 36.62
C ALA A 781 0.31 -11.87 37.51
N GLY A 782 -0.56 -11.48 38.43
CA GLY A 782 -1.34 -12.33 39.33
C GLY A 782 -2.69 -12.74 38.75
N GLN A 783 -3.37 -13.65 39.44
CA GLN A 783 -4.63 -14.27 39.01
C GLN A 783 -5.81 -13.30 38.78
N TYR A 784 -5.70 -12.04 39.21
CA TYR A 784 -6.77 -11.05 39.13
C TYR A 784 -6.51 -9.96 38.08
N ALA A 785 -5.46 -10.10 37.27
CA ALA A 785 -5.01 -9.07 36.32
C ALA A 785 -5.98 -8.87 35.13
N THR A 786 -6.53 -9.97 34.62
CA THR A 786 -7.60 -10.03 33.61
C THR A 786 -8.49 -11.21 34.02
N GLY A 787 -9.79 -11.22 33.71
CA GLY A 787 -10.65 -12.38 34.00
C GLY A 787 -10.31 -13.62 33.16
N GLU A 788 -9.20 -13.60 32.44
CA GLU A 788 -8.86 -14.46 31.32
C GLU A 788 -7.58 -15.22 31.62
N ALA A 789 -7.43 -16.42 31.07
CA ALA A 789 -6.27 -17.25 31.32
C ALA A 789 -5.58 -17.63 30.01
N VAL A 790 -4.32 -18.08 30.11
CA VAL A 790 -3.67 -18.85 29.06
C VAL A 790 -3.47 -20.28 29.55
N ASN A 791 -3.33 -21.21 28.60
CA ASN A 791 -3.08 -22.61 28.90
C ASN A 791 -1.77 -22.83 29.67
N HIS A 792 -0.65 -22.85 28.98
CA HIS A 792 0.67 -22.99 29.56
C HIS A 792 1.58 -22.01 28.85
N ALA A 793 2.14 -21.06 29.60
CA ALA A 793 3.10 -20.13 29.04
C ALA A 793 4.23 -19.88 30.02
N TYR A 794 5.44 -19.75 29.48
CA TYR A 794 6.59 -19.35 30.27
C TYR A 794 6.75 -17.84 30.18
N ILE A 795 6.85 -17.18 31.34
CA ILE A 795 7.17 -15.75 31.41
C ILE A 795 8.62 -15.58 31.88
N TYR A 796 9.36 -14.76 31.14
CA TYR A 796 10.73 -14.33 31.47
C TYR A 796 10.71 -12.84 31.69
N THR A 797 11.04 -12.35 32.88
CA THR A 797 11.19 -10.91 33.12
C THR A 797 12.67 -10.53 33.15
N ASP A 798 13.04 -9.51 32.36
CA ASP A 798 14.30 -8.81 32.51
C ASP A 798 14.05 -7.48 33.25
N GLY A 799 14.89 -7.13 34.21
CA GLY A 799 14.75 -5.87 34.96
C GLY A 799 14.91 -4.62 34.07
N SER A 800 15.44 -4.80 32.86
CA SER A 800 15.56 -3.77 31.82
C SER A 800 14.25 -3.49 31.09
N CYS A 801 13.46 -4.55 30.84
CA CYS A 801 12.33 -4.54 29.90
C CYS A 801 11.39 -5.73 30.11
N GLY A 802 10.11 -5.50 29.84
CA GLY A 802 9.03 -6.45 30.09
C GLY A 802 9.18 -7.83 29.44
N GLY A 803 8.30 -8.74 29.89
CA GLY A 803 8.54 -10.16 29.74
C GLY A 803 8.16 -10.80 28.41
N VAL A 804 8.86 -11.90 28.11
CA VAL A 804 8.55 -12.80 26.98
C VAL A 804 7.59 -13.87 27.46
N VAL A 805 6.48 -14.07 26.75
CA VAL A 805 5.51 -15.14 26.94
C VAL A 805 5.70 -16.14 25.79
N SER A 806 6.17 -17.35 26.09
CA SER A 806 6.41 -18.38 25.07
C SER A 806 5.85 -19.75 25.46
N TRP A 807 5.51 -20.55 24.45
CA TRP A 807 5.08 -21.94 24.59
C TRP A 807 5.71 -22.84 23.50
N PRO A 808 6.23 -24.04 23.80
CA PRO A 808 6.53 -24.61 25.12
C PRO A 808 7.94 -24.24 25.63
N ASN A 809 8.75 -23.50 24.87
CA ASN A 809 10.18 -23.32 25.17
C ASN A 809 10.59 -21.84 25.35
N PRO A 810 11.52 -21.53 26.28
CA PRO A 810 12.16 -20.22 26.39
C PRO A 810 12.86 -19.78 25.10
N VAL A 811 12.83 -18.48 24.83
CA VAL A 811 13.77 -17.84 23.90
C VAL A 811 14.47 -16.66 24.59
N ASN A 812 15.79 -16.55 24.37
CA ASN A 812 16.61 -15.46 24.88
C ASN A 812 16.77 -14.40 23.79
N ASN A 813 15.91 -13.39 23.78
CA ASN A 813 16.12 -12.22 22.91
C ASN A 813 15.69 -10.94 23.67
N THR A 814 16.62 -10.01 23.89
CA THR A 814 16.44 -8.89 24.85
C THR A 814 16.92 -7.56 24.29
N GLN A 815 16.29 -7.08 23.22
CA GLN A 815 16.31 -5.66 22.85
C GLN A 815 14.89 -5.10 22.82
N CYS A 816 14.70 -3.96 23.47
CA CYS A 816 13.37 -3.46 23.82
C CYS A 816 13.07 -2.18 23.07
N PRO A 817 11.87 -2.05 22.49
CA PRO A 817 11.48 -0.84 21.78
C PRO A 817 11.17 0.27 22.78
N VAL A 818 11.55 1.51 22.46
CA VAL A 818 11.26 2.70 23.27
C VAL A 818 10.23 3.57 22.54
N PRO A 819 9.16 4.05 23.20
CA PRO A 819 8.18 4.91 22.55
C PRO A 819 8.79 6.30 22.25
N GLY A 820 8.63 6.75 21.00
CA GLY A 820 9.14 8.03 20.49
C GLY A 820 8.11 9.16 20.44
N PHE A 821 6.98 9.04 21.14
CA PHE A 821 5.88 10.00 21.18
C PHE A 821 5.67 10.58 22.59
N GLU A 822 5.01 11.74 22.70
CA GLU A 822 4.55 12.30 23.97
C GLU A 822 3.04 12.01 24.17
N PRO A 823 2.60 11.53 25.34
CA PRO A 823 1.20 11.20 25.63
C PRO A 823 0.28 12.40 25.87
#